data_AF-A0A6I9W5V3-F1
#
_entry.id   AF-A0A6I9W5V3-F1
#
_cell.length_a   1.000
_cell.length_b   1.000
_cell.length_c   1.000
_cell.angle_alpha   90.00
_cell.angle_beta   90.00
_cell.angle_gamma   90.00
#
_symmetry.space_group_name_H-M   'P 1'
#
loop_
_entity.id
_entity.type
_entity.pdbx_description
1 polymer ?
#
loop_
_entity_poly.entity_id
_entity_poly.type
_entity_poly.pdbx_seq_one_letter_code
_entity_poly.pdbx_strand_id
1 'polypeptide(L)'
;MSDFKVPTCGNTSMSVTTLDPVEAMDIDEQSEYVSDEKEDKEFEKLLWSIDDDTLFHPLGFTNHGTDAGKTVFVTWNEEYLLNFVFKRSKRTKKISLTKVRLPMPSGEIVNDMFILELNALLLMRSGHVYYFSSVKSMHAVDWINDTGGGVRVMALAPPTGFSCIRYLPTEKALVLEMYRDVPDIGRNAPELLQRCDITFDDRNIFNCSWEDERYTLVSQLVTEDNLHFLKCVLMEEVDLEVGQWLHIFTVSSNVFALIVATAEHNEDDNDQNTNCEYNIQLLCSYATNVDSVQIDCVEQRCLIFLQCGTIDIWYYSQIICGLRRMQHHTGSQYSHHVYAASARCFYFTDEEQVAQLHFSYNAETDSCRVQETYKVIPGMVACTWVETQRQLICLSCNNIFYKIAFEATVNPKASNVSNSFSEAVNTEYENFQKLYELTPARLSRLLARAELVDELTQLPTQMHAAVEQECVKQQLLAVSSNRHLYRHIAKARLVYSVQLPTAFQPDVIIMYANNYYQLHHDSYVALMYIQIRKDDVLHGGDSLWHLYINVDCSESYMLHIPNTLLEQQLCIVLPLKRTEKKLLAEFELKLYTLVCLETDFVAVSLPIDLEINSATYAEFFTSYKRCVTICNNYDIQKLIANFLNQTRKKDKKAKVDEVKQEEHILKHTLHLPSTCSFNSIAKCVNVPNVVELSIECYFMSTAIKITHMPEENYLILESMDAVALCYLKLHLLNSIPELLTNRGEVGAAERQQNLMQLQCELTQCTNALLQAPTHDESMTSNDSGAAAHSMELQQLKNIYSKLRQDFHKLYS
;
A
#
# COMPACT_ATOMS: atom_id res chain seq x y z
N MET A 1 -48.80 -18.12 2.28
CA MET A 1 -49.03 -18.66 0.92
C MET A 1 -47.96 -18.08 0.00
N SER A 2 -47.54 -18.90 -0.96
CA SER A 2 -46.36 -18.82 -1.86
C SER A 2 -45.00 -19.05 -1.19
N ASP A 3 -44.56 -20.31 -1.32
CA ASP A 3 -43.34 -20.94 -0.82
C ASP A 3 -42.05 -20.36 -1.42
N PHE A 4 -41.14 -19.93 -0.55
CA PHE A 4 -39.75 -19.63 -0.89
C PHE A 4 -38.93 -20.92 -0.68
N LYS A 5 -38.52 -21.58 -1.77
CA LYS A 5 -37.61 -22.74 -1.72
C LYS A 5 -36.17 -22.26 -1.85
N VAL A 6 -35.39 -22.50 -0.80
CA VAL A 6 -33.91 -22.48 -0.80
C VAL A 6 -33.42 -23.65 -1.66
N PRO A 7 -32.52 -23.45 -2.64
CA PRO A 7 -31.79 -24.55 -3.24
C PRO A 7 -30.68 -25.00 -2.30
N THR A 8 -30.77 -26.24 -1.86
CA THR A 8 -29.74 -26.99 -1.14
C THR A 8 -28.46 -27.11 -1.98
N CYS A 9 -27.31 -26.79 -1.38
CA CYS A 9 -25.98 -27.15 -1.90
C CYS A 9 -25.91 -28.66 -2.15
N GLY A 10 -25.96 -29.03 -3.43
CA GLY A 10 -25.58 -30.35 -3.90
C GLY A 10 -24.07 -30.40 -4.03
N ASN A 11 -23.42 -31.20 -3.18
CA ASN A 11 -22.08 -31.73 -3.45
C ASN A 11 -22.15 -32.59 -4.71
N THR A 12 -21.83 -32.00 -5.86
CA THR A 12 -21.39 -32.72 -7.05
C THR A 12 -19.91 -32.47 -7.22
N SER A 13 -19.13 -33.50 -6.90
CA SER A 13 -17.77 -33.68 -7.37
C SER A 13 -17.75 -33.48 -8.89
N MET A 14 -17.27 -32.31 -9.35
CA MET A 14 -16.96 -32.14 -10.75
C MET A 14 -15.65 -32.88 -11.03
N SER A 15 -15.79 -33.88 -11.88
CA SER A 15 -14.74 -34.58 -12.59
C SER A 15 -13.72 -33.61 -13.15
N VAL A 16 -12.45 -33.91 -12.90
CA VAL A 16 -11.30 -33.44 -13.67
C VAL A 16 -11.60 -33.66 -15.15
N THR A 17 -12.02 -32.61 -15.86
CA THR A 17 -12.06 -32.59 -17.31
C THR A 17 -10.62 -32.51 -17.80
N THR A 18 -10.17 -33.69 -18.25
CA THR A 18 -9.13 -33.95 -19.24
C THR A 18 -8.65 -32.72 -20.00
N LEU A 19 -7.35 -32.48 -19.87
CA LEU A 19 -6.48 -31.78 -20.81
C LEU A 19 -6.96 -31.98 -22.26
N ASP A 20 -7.22 -30.88 -22.96
CA ASP A 20 -7.33 -30.90 -24.41
C ASP A 20 -5.99 -31.37 -25.01
N PRO A 21 -6.03 -32.23 -26.04
CA PRO A 21 -4.85 -32.80 -26.63
C PRO A 21 -4.09 -31.75 -27.44
N VAL A 22 -2.77 -31.89 -27.45
CA VAL A 22 -1.85 -31.21 -28.36
C VAL A 22 -2.29 -31.52 -29.80
N GLU A 23 -2.86 -30.56 -30.51
CA GLU A 23 -3.12 -30.69 -31.95
C GLU A 23 -1.81 -30.56 -32.73
N ALA A 24 -1.39 -31.65 -33.36
CA ALA A 24 -0.37 -31.64 -34.38
C ALA A 24 -1.05 -31.44 -35.74
N MET A 25 -0.80 -30.30 -36.38
CA MET A 25 -1.28 -30.03 -37.74
C MET A 25 -0.37 -30.73 -38.78
N ASP A 26 -0.91 -31.71 -39.49
CA ASP A 26 -0.29 -32.35 -40.65
C ASP A 26 -0.90 -31.81 -41.96
N ILE A 27 -0.08 -31.29 -42.87
CA ILE A 27 -0.51 -30.79 -44.20
C ILE A 27 0.00 -31.74 -45.29
N ASP A 28 -0.89 -32.40 -46.04
CA ASP A 28 -0.56 -33.18 -47.24
C ASP A 28 -0.74 -32.34 -48.51
N GLU A 29 0.28 -32.32 -49.37
CA GLU A 29 0.24 -31.72 -50.71
C GLU A 29 -0.12 -32.80 -51.73
N GLN A 30 -1.37 -32.80 -52.23
CA GLN A 30 -1.74 -33.23 -53.59
C GLN A 30 -3.26 -33.14 -53.81
N SER A 31 -3.73 -32.17 -54.60
CA SER A 31 -4.63 -32.38 -55.75
C SER A 31 -5.20 -31.06 -56.28
N GLU A 32 -5.18 -30.92 -57.60
CA GLU A 32 -5.61 -29.77 -58.40
C GLU A 32 -7.13 -29.53 -58.37
N TYR A 33 -7.50 -28.31 -58.80
CA TYR A 33 -8.82 -27.70 -59.01
C TYR A 33 -9.39 -26.93 -57.80
N VAL A 34 -9.04 -25.64 -57.75
CA VAL A 34 -9.41 -24.68 -56.70
C VAL A 34 -10.48 -23.71 -57.24
N SER A 35 -11.55 -23.57 -56.48
CA SER A 35 -12.56 -22.50 -56.55
C SER A 35 -12.21 -21.43 -55.51
N ASP A 36 -12.45 -20.14 -55.79
CA ASP A 36 -12.06 -18.98 -54.97
C ASP A 36 -12.30 -19.12 -53.44
N GLU A 37 -13.35 -19.81 -52.97
CA GLU A 37 -13.59 -20.06 -51.52
C GLU A 37 -12.64 -21.09 -50.85
N LYS A 38 -11.92 -21.89 -51.64
CA LYS A 38 -10.87 -22.80 -51.15
C LYS A 38 -9.52 -22.11 -51.08
N GLU A 39 -9.27 -21.05 -51.86
CA GLU A 39 -8.06 -20.24 -51.71
C GLU A 39 -8.02 -19.65 -50.31
N ASP A 40 -9.07 -18.97 -49.84
CA ASP A 40 -9.09 -18.39 -48.48
C ASP A 40 -8.79 -19.43 -47.37
N LYS A 41 -9.27 -20.68 -47.49
CA LYS A 41 -9.01 -21.77 -46.53
C LYS A 41 -7.65 -22.45 -46.68
N GLU A 42 -7.03 -22.43 -47.85
CA GLU A 42 -5.63 -22.84 -48.03
C GLU A 42 -4.67 -21.72 -47.63
N PHE A 43 -5.08 -20.46 -47.75
CA PHE A 43 -4.32 -19.28 -47.35
C PHE A 43 -4.23 -19.11 -45.83
N GLU A 44 -5.31 -19.37 -45.07
CA GLU A 44 -5.27 -19.44 -43.60
C GLU A 44 -4.23 -20.47 -43.11
N LYS A 45 -4.00 -21.57 -43.85
CA LYS A 45 -3.00 -22.59 -43.49
C LYS A 45 -1.53 -22.15 -43.67
N LEU A 46 -1.28 -21.04 -44.37
CA LEU A 46 0.06 -20.54 -44.70
C LEU A 46 0.48 -19.34 -43.82
N LEU A 47 -0.44 -18.73 -43.09
CA LEU A 47 -0.19 -17.61 -42.20
C LEU A 47 0.23 -18.13 -40.81
N TRP A 48 1.28 -17.54 -40.24
CA TRP A 48 1.62 -17.78 -38.84
C TRP A 48 0.91 -16.70 -38.04
N SER A 49 -0.11 -17.09 -37.28
CA SER A 49 -0.98 -16.17 -36.54
C SER A 49 -1.26 -16.68 -35.12
N ILE A 50 -1.67 -15.76 -34.24
CA ILE A 50 -2.16 -16.08 -32.90
C ILE A 50 -3.69 -16.18 -32.96
N ASP A 51 -4.21 -17.24 -33.57
CA ASP A 51 -5.66 -17.35 -33.88
C ASP A 51 -6.55 -17.44 -32.63
N ASP A 52 -6.01 -17.99 -31.53
CA ASP A 52 -6.79 -18.22 -30.31
C ASP A 52 -7.05 -16.95 -29.48
N ASP A 53 -6.36 -15.84 -29.77
CA ASP A 53 -6.50 -14.60 -29.01
C ASP A 53 -6.27 -13.36 -29.89
N THR A 54 -7.37 -12.87 -30.47
CA THR A 54 -7.37 -11.65 -31.29
C THR A 54 -7.16 -10.37 -30.49
N LEU A 55 -7.23 -10.43 -29.15
CA LEU A 55 -7.04 -9.27 -28.26
C LEU A 55 -5.64 -9.23 -27.65
N PHE A 56 -4.80 -10.22 -27.94
CA PHE A 56 -3.41 -10.22 -27.48
C PHE A 56 -2.65 -9.01 -28.07
N HIS A 57 -2.22 -8.10 -27.20
CA HIS A 57 -1.39 -6.97 -27.58
C HIS A 57 0.07 -7.24 -27.19
N PRO A 58 0.96 -7.52 -28.15
CA PRO A 58 2.34 -7.90 -27.84
C PRO A 58 3.14 -6.69 -27.36
N LEU A 59 3.83 -6.83 -26.23
CA LEU A 59 4.75 -5.84 -25.67
C LEU A 59 6.21 -6.07 -26.11
N GLY A 60 6.52 -7.23 -26.66
CA GLY A 60 7.86 -7.56 -27.13
C GLY A 60 7.92 -8.83 -27.96
N PHE A 61 9.01 -8.97 -28.70
CA PHE A 61 9.21 -10.11 -29.59
C PHE A 61 10.67 -10.47 -29.76
N THR A 62 10.98 -11.75 -29.55
CA THR A 62 12.34 -12.27 -29.75
C THR A 62 12.31 -13.70 -30.24
N ASN A 63 13.46 -14.19 -30.69
CA ASN A 63 13.63 -15.54 -31.17
C ASN A 63 14.79 -16.25 -30.47
N HIS A 64 14.72 -17.58 -30.47
CA HIS A 64 15.86 -18.43 -30.18
C HIS A 64 15.80 -19.71 -31.00
N GLY A 65 16.96 -20.27 -31.33
CA GLY A 65 17.03 -21.51 -32.11
C GLY A 65 18.18 -21.49 -33.09
N THR A 66 19.24 -22.21 -32.73
CA THR A 66 20.51 -22.34 -33.47
C THR A 66 20.59 -23.62 -34.31
N ASP A 67 19.50 -24.38 -34.43
CA ASP A 67 19.46 -25.59 -35.25
C ASP A 67 18.73 -25.36 -36.57
N ALA A 68 19.31 -25.82 -37.68
CA ALA A 68 18.78 -25.70 -39.05
C ALA A 68 17.37 -26.33 -39.29
N GLY A 69 16.72 -26.85 -38.25
CA GLY A 69 15.36 -27.40 -38.30
C GLY A 69 14.45 -27.03 -37.12
N LYS A 70 14.87 -26.18 -36.17
CA LYS A 70 14.01 -25.70 -35.07
C LYS A 70 14.13 -24.19 -34.94
N THR A 71 13.02 -23.48 -35.03
CA THR A 71 12.95 -22.03 -34.79
C THR A 71 11.95 -21.76 -33.69
N VAL A 72 12.33 -20.99 -32.68
CA VAL A 72 11.46 -20.65 -31.56
C VAL A 72 11.25 -19.15 -31.52
N PHE A 73 10.00 -18.75 -31.39
CA PHE A 73 9.61 -17.35 -31.24
C PHE A 73 8.89 -17.17 -29.92
N VAL A 74 9.17 -16.06 -29.26
CA VAL A 74 8.57 -15.74 -27.97
C VAL A 74 8.04 -14.32 -28.02
N THR A 75 6.78 -14.17 -27.61
CA THR A 75 6.09 -12.88 -27.47
C THR A 75 5.26 -12.89 -26.19
N TRP A 76 4.99 -11.73 -25.61
CA TRP A 76 4.31 -11.60 -24.33
C TRP A 76 3.45 -10.34 -24.25
N ASN A 77 2.44 -10.38 -23.38
CA ASN A 77 1.69 -9.22 -22.91
C ASN A 77 1.75 -9.18 -21.36
N GLU A 78 0.87 -8.38 -20.73
CA GLU A 78 0.79 -8.28 -19.27
C GLU A 78 0.28 -9.56 -18.58
N GLU A 79 -0.47 -10.41 -19.29
CA GLU A 79 -1.15 -11.56 -18.70
C GLU A 79 -0.40 -12.89 -18.89
N TYR A 80 0.22 -13.09 -20.05
CA TYR A 80 0.90 -14.34 -20.38
C TYR A 80 1.95 -14.19 -21.48
N LEU A 81 2.85 -15.16 -21.52
CA LEU A 81 3.85 -15.35 -22.56
C LEU A 81 3.43 -16.50 -23.49
N LEU A 82 3.69 -16.31 -24.79
CA LEU A 82 3.49 -17.31 -25.83
C LEU A 82 4.83 -17.75 -26.39
N ASN A 83 5.08 -19.04 -26.31
CA ASN A 83 6.26 -19.69 -26.88
C ASN A 83 5.85 -20.54 -28.09
N PHE A 84 6.28 -20.12 -29.28
CA PHE A 84 6.01 -20.78 -30.55
C PHE A 84 7.23 -21.55 -31.03
N VAL A 85 7.14 -22.87 -31.04
CA VAL A 85 8.21 -23.77 -31.49
C VAL A 85 7.85 -24.33 -32.87
N PHE A 86 8.60 -23.91 -33.87
CA PHE A 86 8.54 -24.44 -35.23
C PHE A 86 9.58 -25.53 -35.38
N LYS A 87 9.17 -26.75 -35.73
CA LYS A 87 10.06 -27.88 -36.02
C LYS A 87 9.87 -28.34 -37.44
N ARG A 88 10.94 -28.32 -38.23
CA ARG A 88 10.98 -28.88 -39.58
C ARG A 88 11.41 -30.33 -39.52
N SER A 89 10.54 -31.24 -39.95
CA SER A 89 10.86 -32.66 -40.06
C SER A 89 11.95 -32.89 -41.11
N LYS A 90 13.07 -33.52 -40.73
CA LYS A 90 14.14 -33.90 -41.67
C LYS A 90 13.67 -34.90 -42.73
N ARG A 91 12.63 -35.70 -42.45
CA ARG A 91 12.10 -36.73 -43.36
C ARG A 91 11.06 -36.19 -44.34
N THR A 92 10.12 -35.38 -43.85
CA THR A 92 8.96 -34.94 -44.65
C THR A 92 9.07 -33.48 -45.11
N LYS A 93 10.07 -32.73 -44.63
CA LYS A 93 10.20 -31.27 -44.78
C LYS A 93 9.01 -30.43 -44.26
N LYS A 94 7.93 -31.08 -43.77
CA LYS A 94 6.78 -30.44 -43.11
C LYS A 94 7.23 -29.71 -41.83
N ILE A 95 6.59 -28.59 -41.55
CA ILE A 95 6.82 -27.76 -40.37
C ILE A 95 5.68 -28.05 -39.39
N SER A 96 6.00 -28.52 -38.19
CA SER A 96 5.04 -28.62 -37.09
C SER A 96 5.18 -27.41 -36.17
N LEU A 97 4.07 -26.76 -35.84
CA LEU A 97 4.01 -25.68 -34.85
C LEU A 97 3.57 -26.25 -33.50
N THR A 98 4.26 -25.85 -32.43
CA THR A 98 3.82 -26.09 -31.05
C THR A 98 3.74 -24.76 -30.33
N LYS A 99 2.56 -24.41 -29.82
CA LYS A 99 2.32 -23.20 -29.04
C LYS A 99 2.19 -23.56 -27.57
N VAL A 100 2.92 -22.88 -26.70
CA VAL A 100 2.82 -23.04 -25.24
C VAL A 100 2.50 -21.68 -24.64
N ARG A 101 1.35 -21.60 -23.94
CA ARG A 101 0.95 -20.44 -23.13
C ARG A 101 1.50 -20.61 -21.72
N LEU A 102 2.19 -19.58 -21.24
CA LEU A 102 2.79 -19.52 -19.91
C LEU A 102 2.19 -18.30 -19.18
N PRO A 103 1.40 -18.49 -18.11
CA PRO A 103 0.81 -17.36 -17.40
C PRO A 103 1.90 -16.49 -16.75
N MET A 104 1.75 -15.17 -16.82
CA MET A 104 2.64 -14.25 -16.11
C MET A 104 2.39 -14.33 -14.60
N PRO A 105 3.42 -14.12 -13.77
CA PRO A 105 3.24 -13.83 -12.36
C PRO A 105 2.35 -12.58 -12.17
N SER A 106 1.51 -12.59 -11.14
CA SER A 106 0.53 -11.52 -10.91
C SER A 106 1.20 -10.15 -10.75
N GLY A 107 0.81 -9.17 -11.59
CA GLY A 107 1.29 -7.79 -11.51
C GLY A 107 2.68 -7.56 -12.09
N GLU A 108 3.25 -8.54 -12.78
CA GLU A 108 4.59 -8.45 -13.34
C GLU A 108 4.57 -8.25 -14.86
N ILE A 109 5.42 -7.35 -15.36
CA ILE A 109 5.58 -7.08 -16.80
C ILE A 109 7.03 -7.38 -17.19
N VAL A 110 7.23 -8.13 -18.27
CA VAL A 110 8.59 -8.43 -18.77
C VAL A 110 9.25 -7.13 -19.28
N ASN A 111 10.43 -6.84 -18.77
CA ASN A 111 11.29 -5.76 -19.24
C ASN A 111 12.20 -6.23 -20.37
N ASP A 112 12.88 -7.36 -20.17
CA ASP A 112 13.77 -7.96 -21.18
C ASP A 112 13.85 -9.48 -21.00
N MET A 113 14.23 -10.19 -22.07
CA MET A 113 14.35 -11.65 -22.09
C MET A 113 15.70 -12.09 -22.63
N PHE A 114 16.42 -12.87 -21.82
CA PHE A 114 17.75 -13.37 -22.11
C PHE A 114 17.70 -14.87 -22.34
N ILE A 115 18.11 -15.30 -23.53
CA ILE A 115 17.99 -16.69 -23.93
C ILE A 115 19.37 -17.33 -23.84
N LEU A 116 19.52 -18.23 -22.86
CA LEU A 116 20.72 -19.04 -22.64
C LEU A 116 20.59 -20.39 -23.38
N GLU A 117 21.64 -21.19 -23.36
CA GLU A 117 21.65 -22.49 -24.05
C GLU A 117 20.56 -23.46 -23.55
N LEU A 118 20.30 -23.45 -22.23
CA LEU A 118 19.39 -24.40 -21.59
C LEU A 118 18.06 -23.77 -21.16
N ASN A 119 18.06 -22.47 -20.81
CA ASN A 119 16.94 -21.78 -20.17
C ASN A 119 16.75 -20.38 -20.76
N ALA A 120 15.54 -19.84 -20.66
CA ALA A 120 15.27 -18.43 -20.92
C ALA A 120 15.01 -17.71 -19.60
N LEU A 121 15.75 -16.63 -19.35
CA LEU A 121 15.59 -15.74 -18.22
C LEU A 121 14.75 -14.55 -18.62
N LEU A 122 13.81 -14.17 -17.76
CA LEU A 122 13.02 -12.97 -17.89
C LEU A 122 13.38 -12.03 -16.76
N LEU A 123 13.77 -10.82 -17.12
CA LEU A 123 13.85 -9.72 -16.20
C LEU A 123 12.51 -9.00 -16.22
N MET A 124 11.81 -8.97 -15.09
CA MET A 124 10.58 -8.20 -14.96
C MET A 124 10.90 -6.74 -14.68
N ARG A 125 9.94 -5.85 -14.92
CA ARG A 125 10.06 -4.43 -14.59
C ARG A 125 10.30 -4.22 -13.10
N SER A 126 9.75 -5.05 -12.21
CA SER A 126 10.02 -5.01 -10.77
C SER A 126 11.48 -5.30 -10.39
N GLY A 127 12.29 -5.77 -11.34
CA GLY A 127 13.64 -6.28 -11.11
C GLY A 127 13.67 -7.74 -10.62
N HIS A 128 12.52 -8.42 -10.52
CA HIS A 128 12.49 -9.85 -10.29
C HIS A 128 12.91 -10.63 -11.53
N VAL A 129 13.66 -11.71 -11.32
CA VAL A 129 14.10 -12.61 -12.39
C VAL A 129 13.33 -13.93 -12.29
N TYR A 130 12.75 -14.31 -13.42
CA TYR A 130 12.11 -15.60 -13.62
C TYR A 130 12.84 -16.37 -14.70
N TYR A 131 12.66 -17.68 -14.73
CA TYR A 131 13.09 -18.50 -15.85
C TYR A 131 12.05 -19.51 -16.24
N PHE A 132 12.12 -19.95 -17.50
CA PHE A 132 11.32 -21.06 -18.00
C PHE A 132 12.16 -21.91 -18.96
N SER A 133 11.99 -23.23 -18.84
CA SER A 133 12.74 -24.24 -19.58
C SER A 133 11.80 -25.12 -20.37
N SER A 134 11.00 -24.55 -21.28
CA SER A 134 9.94 -25.24 -22.06
C SER A 134 8.85 -25.98 -21.25
N VAL A 135 8.96 -26.03 -19.92
CA VAL A 135 7.93 -26.51 -18.98
C VAL A 135 6.78 -25.52 -18.94
N LYS A 136 5.55 -25.99 -18.68
CA LYS A 136 4.30 -25.19 -18.63
C LYS A 136 4.24 -24.12 -17.52
N SER A 137 5.35 -23.82 -16.84
CA SER A 137 5.40 -22.89 -15.71
C SER A 137 6.66 -22.04 -15.74
N MET A 138 6.51 -20.78 -15.30
CA MET A 138 7.61 -19.90 -14.97
C MET A 138 8.03 -20.14 -13.52
N HIS A 139 9.32 -20.08 -13.25
CA HIS A 139 9.90 -20.30 -11.92
C HIS A 139 10.68 -19.05 -11.50
N ALA A 140 10.46 -18.58 -10.27
CA ALA A 140 11.25 -17.50 -9.71
C ALA A 140 12.69 -17.98 -9.47
N VAL A 141 13.66 -17.10 -9.69
CA VAL A 141 15.07 -17.36 -9.38
C VAL A 141 15.35 -16.85 -7.97
N ASP A 142 15.04 -17.67 -6.96
CA ASP A 142 15.06 -17.25 -5.55
C ASP A 142 16.38 -16.61 -5.14
N TRP A 143 17.52 -17.20 -5.48
CA TRP A 143 18.84 -16.70 -5.04
C TRP A 143 19.18 -15.28 -5.52
N ILE A 144 18.66 -14.84 -6.69
CA ILE A 144 18.89 -13.48 -7.19
C ILE A 144 17.81 -12.52 -6.68
N ASN A 145 16.59 -13.02 -6.45
CA ASN A 145 15.42 -12.27 -5.99
C ASN A 145 15.42 -12.01 -4.47
N ASP A 146 15.86 -12.97 -3.66
CA ASP A 146 15.79 -12.97 -2.19
C ASP A 146 16.59 -11.85 -1.52
N THR A 147 17.45 -11.19 -2.29
CA THR A 147 18.26 -10.08 -1.78
C THR A 147 17.49 -8.75 -1.69
N GLY A 148 16.25 -8.67 -2.16
CA GLY A 148 15.32 -7.55 -1.88
C GLY A 148 15.63 -6.23 -2.60
N GLY A 149 16.74 -6.12 -3.33
CA GLY A 149 17.10 -4.92 -4.08
C GLY A 149 16.73 -4.94 -5.56
N GLY A 150 16.40 -6.11 -6.11
CA GLY A 150 16.05 -6.31 -7.53
C GLY A 150 17.24 -6.20 -8.50
N VAL A 151 17.14 -6.88 -9.63
CA VAL A 151 18.08 -6.78 -10.75
C VAL A 151 17.70 -5.58 -11.62
N ARG A 152 18.66 -4.72 -11.97
CA ARG A 152 18.44 -3.52 -12.79
C ARG A 152 18.52 -3.82 -14.28
N VAL A 153 19.53 -4.59 -14.67
CA VAL A 153 19.75 -5.00 -16.07
C VAL A 153 20.54 -6.30 -16.11
N MET A 154 20.36 -7.06 -17.19
CA MET A 154 21.16 -8.24 -17.49
C MET A 154 21.73 -8.13 -18.90
N ALA A 155 22.76 -8.90 -19.18
CA ALA A 155 23.35 -9.02 -20.51
C ALA A 155 23.91 -10.43 -20.71
N LEU A 156 23.84 -10.91 -21.94
CA LEU A 156 24.50 -12.15 -22.33
C LEU A 156 26.02 -11.96 -22.30
N ALA A 157 26.74 -12.94 -21.76
CA ALA A 157 28.20 -12.99 -21.74
C ALA A 157 28.67 -14.31 -22.37
N PRO A 158 28.36 -14.56 -23.65
CA PRO A 158 28.72 -15.83 -24.30
C PRO A 158 30.24 -15.94 -24.49
N PRO A 159 30.82 -17.16 -24.36
CA PRO A 159 30.16 -18.45 -24.12
C PRO A 159 29.95 -18.78 -22.63
N THR A 160 30.27 -17.86 -21.73
CA THR A 160 30.51 -18.16 -20.32
C THR A 160 29.25 -18.11 -19.47
N GLY A 161 28.26 -17.28 -19.83
CA GLY A 161 26.98 -17.20 -19.12
C GLY A 161 26.28 -15.85 -19.31
N PHE A 162 25.93 -15.20 -18.21
CA PHE A 162 25.31 -13.87 -18.20
C PHE A 162 25.89 -12.98 -17.10
N SER A 163 25.81 -11.68 -17.33
CA SER A 163 26.17 -10.65 -16.35
C SER A 163 24.94 -9.85 -15.96
N CYS A 164 24.88 -9.34 -14.75
CA CYS A 164 23.80 -8.47 -14.30
C CYS A 164 24.30 -7.36 -13.39
N ILE A 165 23.59 -6.25 -13.38
CA ILE A 165 23.71 -5.21 -12.36
C ILE A 165 22.53 -5.34 -11.42
N ARG A 166 22.79 -5.43 -10.11
CA ARG A 166 21.74 -5.49 -9.08
C ARG A 166 22.11 -4.69 -7.85
N TYR A 167 21.09 -4.29 -7.10
CA TYR A 167 21.27 -3.61 -5.83
C TYR A 167 21.23 -4.61 -4.67
N LEU A 168 22.17 -4.47 -3.73
CA LEU A 168 22.25 -5.25 -2.51
C LEU A 168 21.87 -4.39 -1.30
N PRO A 169 20.63 -4.47 -0.78
CA PRO A 169 20.16 -3.67 0.34
C PRO A 169 20.96 -3.89 1.63
N THR A 170 21.45 -5.11 1.85
CA THR A 170 22.27 -5.47 3.03
C THR A 170 23.58 -4.69 3.07
N GLU A 171 24.18 -4.46 1.90
CA GLU A 171 25.46 -3.78 1.73
C GLU A 171 25.28 -2.31 1.30
N LYS A 172 24.07 -1.93 0.90
CA LYS A 172 23.73 -0.67 0.23
C LYS A 172 24.56 -0.41 -1.03
N ALA A 173 25.05 -1.48 -1.67
CA ALA A 173 25.93 -1.43 -2.82
C ALA A 173 25.19 -1.79 -4.11
N LEU A 174 25.58 -1.14 -5.21
CA LEU A 174 25.23 -1.54 -6.56
C LEU A 174 26.36 -2.43 -7.10
N VAL A 175 26.07 -3.69 -7.42
CA VAL A 175 27.08 -4.66 -7.85
C VAL A 175 26.85 -5.09 -9.29
N LEU A 176 27.94 -5.26 -10.03
CA LEU A 176 27.97 -5.97 -11.29
C LEU A 176 28.54 -7.37 -11.04
N GLU A 177 27.76 -8.38 -11.38
CA GLU A 177 28.12 -9.78 -11.15
C GLU A 177 27.99 -10.58 -12.46
N MET A 178 28.90 -11.54 -12.65
CA MET A 178 28.84 -12.51 -13.74
C MET A 178 28.60 -13.91 -13.20
N TYR A 179 27.64 -14.60 -13.81
CA TYR A 179 27.24 -15.95 -13.48
C TYR A 179 27.42 -16.88 -14.67
N ARG A 180 27.79 -18.13 -14.39
CA ARG A 180 27.96 -19.13 -15.44
C ARG A 180 26.62 -19.59 -16.04
N ASP A 181 25.66 -19.94 -15.18
CA ASP A 181 24.31 -20.33 -15.58
C ASP A 181 23.37 -20.26 -14.37
N VAL A 182 22.06 -20.42 -14.60
CA VAL A 182 21.08 -20.62 -13.53
C VAL A 182 21.06 -22.10 -13.15
N PRO A 183 21.29 -22.42 -11.86
CA PRO A 183 21.27 -23.80 -11.39
C PRO A 183 19.90 -24.46 -11.61
N ASP A 184 19.91 -25.77 -11.90
CA ASP A 184 18.68 -26.57 -12.01
C ASP A 184 17.77 -26.40 -10.79
N ILE A 185 16.44 -26.44 -11.03
CA ILE A 185 15.39 -26.24 -10.02
C ILE A 185 15.74 -26.97 -8.71
N GLY A 186 16.12 -26.20 -7.69
CA GLY A 186 16.07 -26.62 -6.30
C GLY A 186 17.33 -27.22 -5.66
N ARG A 187 18.56 -27.18 -6.23
CA ARG A 187 19.72 -27.79 -5.52
C ARG A 187 21.10 -27.14 -5.51
N ASN A 188 21.44 -26.16 -6.34
CA ASN A 188 22.81 -25.59 -6.31
C ASN A 188 22.79 -24.07 -6.22
N ALA A 189 23.79 -23.48 -5.55
CA ALA A 189 24.09 -22.06 -5.71
C ALA A 189 24.69 -21.83 -7.10
N PRO A 190 24.38 -20.71 -7.79
CA PRO A 190 25.00 -20.40 -9.07
C PRO A 190 26.52 -20.27 -8.89
N GLU A 191 27.29 -20.65 -9.92
CA GLU A 191 28.72 -20.38 -9.96
C GLU A 191 28.92 -18.90 -10.28
N LEU A 192 29.18 -18.10 -9.24
CA LEU A 192 29.58 -16.70 -9.36
C LEU A 192 31.02 -16.64 -9.85
N LEU A 193 31.21 -16.07 -11.04
CA LEU A 193 32.51 -15.98 -11.68
C LEU A 193 33.24 -14.69 -11.30
N GLN A 194 32.47 -13.61 -11.07
CA GLN A 194 33.01 -12.28 -10.91
C GLN A 194 32.02 -11.41 -10.14
N ARG A 195 32.53 -10.57 -9.25
CA ARG A 195 31.75 -9.57 -8.52
C ARG A 195 32.54 -8.28 -8.41
N CYS A 196 31.91 -7.18 -8.81
CA CYS A 196 32.47 -5.83 -8.77
C CYS A 196 31.46 -4.89 -8.11
N ASP A 197 31.90 -4.12 -7.12
CA ASP A 197 31.09 -3.05 -6.52
C ASP A 197 31.20 -1.78 -7.37
N ILE A 198 30.12 -1.46 -8.08
CA ILE A 198 30.06 -0.31 -8.98
C ILE A 198 29.41 0.91 -8.32
N THR A 199 29.28 0.90 -6.98
CA THR A 199 28.74 2.04 -6.22
C THR A 199 29.67 3.25 -6.37
N PHE A 200 29.19 4.27 -7.07
CA PHE A 200 29.93 5.51 -7.27
C PHE A 200 29.47 6.54 -6.23
N ASP A 201 30.32 6.78 -5.23
CA ASP A 201 30.16 7.69 -4.08
C ASP A 201 29.33 7.12 -2.89
N ASP A 202 29.66 7.55 -1.67
CA ASP A 202 29.07 7.15 -0.39
C ASP A 202 27.56 7.44 -0.31
N ARG A 203 27.06 8.28 -1.23
CA ARG A 203 25.65 8.70 -1.35
C ARG A 203 24.85 7.89 -2.36
N ASN A 204 25.48 6.97 -3.10
CA ASN A 204 24.87 6.16 -4.14
C ASN A 204 24.01 6.99 -5.10
N ILE A 205 24.66 7.87 -5.87
CA ILE A 205 24.01 8.79 -6.84
C ILE A 205 23.25 8.00 -7.93
N PHE A 206 23.55 6.71 -8.10
CA PHE A 206 22.88 5.77 -9.00
C PHE A 206 21.73 5.00 -8.35
N ASN A 207 21.29 5.37 -7.15
CA ASN A 207 20.13 4.79 -6.47
C ASN A 207 18.97 5.79 -6.46
N CYS A 208 18.59 6.26 -7.66
CA CYS A 208 17.35 7.01 -7.88
C CYS A 208 16.14 6.05 -7.96
N SER A 209 14.93 6.57 -8.18
CA SER A 209 13.75 5.74 -8.45
C SER A 209 14.05 4.87 -9.68
N TRP A 210 14.43 3.62 -9.47
CA TRP A 210 14.89 2.72 -10.53
C TRP A 210 13.79 2.46 -11.59
N GLU A 211 12.53 2.78 -11.28
CA GLU A 211 11.41 2.77 -12.23
C GLU A 211 11.58 3.81 -13.36
N ASP A 212 12.31 4.90 -13.13
CA ASP A 212 12.50 6.00 -14.08
C ASP A 212 13.87 6.00 -14.79
N GLU A 213 14.83 5.18 -14.32
CA GLU A 213 16.19 5.13 -14.87
C GLU A 213 16.42 3.92 -15.78
N ARG A 214 16.92 4.16 -17.00
CA ARG A 214 17.32 3.08 -17.91
C ARG A 214 18.76 2.66 -17.66
N TYR A 215 18.95 1.37 -17.45
CA TYR A 215 20.25 0.72 -17.39
C TYR A 215 20.43 -0.14 -18.63
N THR A 216 21.62 -0.09 -19.23
CA THR A 216 22.02 -1.01 -20.30
C THR A 216 23.33 -1.68 -19.92
N LEU A 217 23.54 -2.92 -20.35
CA LEU A 217 24.79 -3.65 -20.09
C LEU A 217 25.19 -4.43 -21.35
N VAL A 218 26.47 -4.38 -21.68
CA VAL A 218 27.11 -5.20 -22.72
C VAL A 218 28.38 -5.79 -22.13
N SER A 219 28.55 -7.09 -22.27
CA SER A 219 29.73 -7.82 -21.76
C SER A 219 30.50 -8.44 -22.92
N GLN A 220 31.76 -8.08 -23.06
CA GLN A 220 32.63 -8.50 -24.16
C GLN A 220 33.92 -9.12 -23.63
N LEU A 221 34.20 -10.37 -24.04
CA LEU A 221 35.47 -11.02 -23.78
C LEU A 221 36.55 -10.41 -24.69
N VAL A 222 37.70 -10.09 -24.09
CA VAL A 222 38.87 -9.61 -24.82
C VAL A 222 39.62 -10.80 -25.42
N THR A 223 39.81 -10.75 -26.72
CA THR A 223 40.50 -11.74 -27.55
C THR A 223 41.63 -11.06 -28.32
N GLU A 224 42.57 -11.82 -28.85
CA GLU A 224 43.66 -11.27 -29.67
C GLU A 224 43.12 -10.44 -30.85
N ASP A 225 42.02 -10.88 -31.47
CA ASP A 225 41.44 -10.25 -32.66
C ASP A 225 40.78 -8.89 -32.36
N ASN A 226 40.16 -8.73 -31.19
CA ASN A 226 39.42 -7.51 -30.84
C ASN A 226 40.19 -6.55 -29.91
N LEU A 227 41.30 -7.00 -29.32
CA LEU A 227 42.08 -6.26 -28.31
C LEU A 227 42.40 -4.84 -28.76
N HIS A 228 42.92 -4.69 -29.99
CA HIS A 228 43.31 -3.38 -30.52
C HIS A 228 42.12 -2.42 -30.57
N PHE A 229 40.98 -2.87 -31.10
CA PHE A 229 39.78 -2.03 -31.21
C PHE A 229 39.24 -1.65 -29.83
N LEU A 230 39.17 -2.60 -28.90
CA LEU A 230 38.69 -2.34 -27.54
C LEU A 230 39.59 -1.34 -26.81
N LYS A 231 40.92 -1.41 -26.97
CA LYS A 231 41.84 -0.38 -26.45
C LYS A 231 41.54 1.00 -27.01
N CYS A 232 41.23 1.12 -28.30
CA CYS A 232 40.83 2.39 -28.90
C CYS A 232 39.48 2.90 -28.34
N VAL A 233 38.52 2.02 -28.06
CA VAL A 233 37.24 2.40 -27.41
C VAL A 233 37.47 2.98 -26.01
N LEU A 234 38.44 2.43 -25.28
CA LEU A 234 38.87 2.88 -23.95
C LEU A 234 39.80 4.11 -23.99
N MET A 235 40.04 4.67 -25.17
CA MET A 235 40.89 5.85 -25.39
C MET A 235 42.39 5.64 -25.02
N GLU A 236 42.91 4.42 -25.23
CA GLU A 236 44.34 4.02 -25.17
C GLU A 236 45.08 4.18 -23.83
N GLU A 237 44.49 4.78 -22.80
CA GLU A 237 45.13 5.01 -21.49
C GLU A 237 45.07 3.80 -20.53
N VAL A 238 44.49 2.66 -20.94
CA VAL A 238 44.25 1.52 -20.06
C VAL A 238 44.90 0.22 -20.56
N ASP A 239 45.57 -0.47 -19.64
CA ASP A 239 46.16 -1.79 -19.86
C ASP A 239 45.05 -2.86 -19.91
N LEU A 240 44.54 -3.10 -21.12
CA LEU A 240 43.65 -4.21 -21.44
C LEU A 240 44.45 -5.43 -21.90
N GLU A 241 44.14 -6.61 -21.36
CA GLU A 241 44.80 -7.88 -21.68
C GLU A 241 43.83 -8.93 -22.26
N VAL A 242 44.37 -9.88 -23.01
CA VAL A 242 43.59 -11.00 -23.56
C VAL A 242 43.08 -11.87 -22.42
N GLY A 243 41.81 -12.27 -22.48
CA GLY A 243 41.14 -13.06 -21.44
C GLY A 243 40.42 -12.24 -20.39
N GLN A 244 40.58 -10.91 -20.36
CA GLN A 244 39.79 -10.04 -19.49
C GLN A 244 38.35 -9.85 -20.01
N TRP A 245 37.44 -9.57 -19.09
CA TRP A 245 36.09 -9.12 -19.42
C TRP A 245 36.00 -7.60 -19.39
N LEU A 246 35.49 -7.05 -20.49
CA LEU A 246 35.11 -5.65 -20.60
C LEU A 246 33.58 -5.55 -20.50
N HIS A 247 33.09 -4.80 -19.51
CA HIS A 247 31.68 -4.49 -19.39
C HIS A 247 31.44 -3.02 -19.72
N ILE A 248 30.63 -2.74 -20.73
CA ILE A 248 30.12 -1.39 -20.99
C ILE A 248 28.73 -1.32 -20.43
N PHE A 249 28.52 -0.45 -19.45
CA PHE A 249 27.21 -0.26 -18.84
C PHE A 249 26.83 1.21 -18.82
N THR A 250 25.53 1.46 -18.79
CA THR A 250 25.00 2.81 -18.72
C THR A 250 24.11 2.97 -17.51
N VAL A 251 24.16 4.16 -16.93
CA VAL A 251 23.21 4.61 -15.93
C VAL A 251 22.65 5.93 -16.43
N SER A 252 21.38 5.90 -16.88
CA SER A 252 20.69 7.03 -17.48
C SER A 252 21.44 7.55 -18.72
N SER A 253 22.17 8.67 -18.62
CA SER A 253 22.88 9.28 -19.76
C SER A 253 24.39 9.06 -19.78
N ASN A 254 24.94 8.38 -18.77
CA ASN A 254 26.38 8.16 -18.64
C ASN A 254 26.78 6.77 -19.13
N VAL A 255 27.87 6.67 -19.89
CA VAL A 255 28.42 5.42 -20.38
C VAL A 255 29.75 5.12 -19.69
N PHE A 256 29.79 4.01 -18.96
CA PHE A 256 30.94 3.54 -18.22
C PHE A 256 31.52 2.27 -18.84
N ALA A 257 32.83 2.10 -18.71
CA ALA A 257 33.53 0.85 -18.94
C ALA A 257 34.07 0.33 -17.60
N LEU A 258 33.79 -0.93 -17.29
CA LEU A 258 34.39 -1.69 -16.20
C LEU A 258 35.35 -2.70 -16.81
N ILE A 259 36.60 -2.66 -16.36
CA ILE A 259 37.68 -3.56 -16.75
C ILE A 259 38.11 -4.32 -15.51
N VAL A 260 38.20 -5.63 -15.60
CA VAL A 260 38.54 -6.48 -14.46
C VAL A 260 39.90 -7.13 -14.68
N ALA A 261 40.74 -7.07 -13.65
CA ALA A 261 42.08 -7.63 -13.66
C ALA A 261 42.06 -9.15 -13.86
N THR A 262 43.07 -9.67 -14.53
CA THR A 262 43.29 -11.10 -14.79
C THR A 262 43.58 -11.84 -13.48
N ALA A 263 42.99 -13.03 -13.31
CA ALA A 263 43.11 -13.84 -12.09
C ALA A 263 44.52 -14.40 -11.79
N GLU A 264 45.49 -14.21 -12.69
CA GLU A 264 46.87 -14.73 -12.53
C GLU A 264 47.66 -14.04 -11.39
N HIS A 265 47.14 -12.96 -10.80
CA HIS A 265 47.77 -12.29 -9.65
C HIS A 265 47.27 -12.77 -8.27
N ASN A 266 46.30 -13.69 -8.20
CA ASN A 266 45.70 -14.15 -6.94
C ASN A 266 45.99 -15.62 -6.59
N GLU A 267 47.10 -16.19 -7.03
CA GLU A 267 47.44 -17.60 -6.70
C GLU A 267 47.79 -17.85 -5.22
N ASP A 268 47.93 -16.82 -4.38
CA ASP A 268 48.41 -16.98 -2.99
C ASP A 268 47.37 -16.78 -1.86
N ASP A 269 46.12 -16.40 -2.14
CA ASP A 269 45.10 -16.27 -1.08
C ASP A 269 44.04 -17.39 -1.15
N ASN A 270 44.20 -18.34 -0.24
CA ASN A 270 43.28 -19.45 0.05
C ASN A 270 41.92 -19.02 0.65
N ASP A 271 41.54 -17.77 0.49
CA ASP A 271 40.28 -17.23 1.02
C ASP A 271 39.28 -17.00 -0.13
N GLN A 272 38.03 -17.36 0.15
CA GLN A 272 36.86 -17.35 -0.74
C GLN A 272 36.41 -15.95 -1.20
N ASN A 273 37.34 -15.01 -1.38
CA ASN A 273 37.05 -13.66 -1.88
C ASN A 273 37.02 -13.67 -3.40
N THR A 274 35.83 -13.79 -3.96
CA THR A 274 35.50 -13.51 -5.38
C THR A 274 35.57 -12.02 -5.75
N ASN A 275 36.20 -11.20 -4.91
CA ASN A 275 36.45 -9.77 -5.17
C ASN A 275 37.66 -9.64 -6.09
N CYS A 276 37.41 -9.39 -7.37
CA CYS A 276 38.46 -9.07 -8.33
C CYS A 276 38.89 -7.61 -8.19
N GLU A 277 40.16 -7.29 -8.50
CA GLU A 277 40.56 -5.90 -8.71
C GLU A 277 39.96 -5.41 -10.04
N TYR A 278 39.33 -4.23 -10.05
CA TYR A 278 38.69 -3.67 -11.24
C TYR A 278 38.84 -2.16 -11.31
N ASN A 279 38.72 -1.62 -12.53
CA ASN A 279 38.74 -0.20 -12.82
C ASN A 279 37.45 0.21 -13.54
N ILE A 280 36.85 1.33 -13.14
CA ILE A 280 35.69 1.93 -13.79
C ILE A 280 36.10 3.25 -14.43
N GLN A 281 35.88 3.38 -15.73
CA GLN A 281 36.16 4.58 -16.50
C GLN A 281 34.86 5.14 -17.09
N LEU A 282 34.65 6.45 -16.96
CA LEU A 282 33.59 7.15 -17.70
C LEU A 282 34.07 7.38 -19.15
N LEU A 283 33.38 6.78 -20.12
CA LEU A 283 33.71 6.95 -21.53
C LEU A 283 33.11 8.24 -22.12
N CYS A 284 31.85 8.52 -21.77
CA CYS A 284 31.14 9.74 -22.19
C CYS A 284 29.84 9.94 -21.41
N SER A 285 29.29 11.15 -21.52
CA SER A 285 27.97 11.52 -21.00
C SER A 285 27.15 12.20 -22.10
N TYR A 286 25.88 11.82 -22.21
CA TYR A 286 24.93 12.39 -23.16
C TYR A 286 23.93 13.34 -22.47
N ALA A 287 23.28 14.18 -23.27
CA ALA A 287 22.21 15.07 -22.80
C ALA A 287 20.85 14.36 -22.65
N THR A 288 20.75 13.11 -23.10
CA THR A 288 19.56 12.27 -23.07
C THR A 288 19.96 10.87 -22.58
N ASN A 289 18.99 10.08 -22.15
CA ASN A 289 19.23 8.70 -21.73
C ASN A 289 19.69 7.83 -22.90
N VAL A 290 20.55 6.87 -22.58
CA VAL A 290 20.98 5.80 -23.49
C VAL A 290 19.94 4.70 -23.47
N ASP A 291 19.51 4.28 -24.65
CA ASP A 291 18.52 3.24 -24.86
C ASP A 291 19.17 1.86 -25.00
N SER A 292 20.22 1.77 -25.80
CA SER A 292 21.02 0.55 -25.94
C SER A 292 22.44 0.84 -26.41
N VAL A 293 23.35 -0.08 -26.12
CA VAL A 293 24.74 -0.06 -26.59
C VAL A 293 25.00 -1.36 -27.34
N GLN A 294 25.67 -1.29 -28.50
CA GLN A 294 26.02 -2.45 -29.32
C GLN A 294 27.49 -2.38 -29.73
N ILE A 295 28.24 -3.44 -29.48
CA ILE A 295 29.66 -3.54 -29.86
C ILE A 295 29.80 -4.58 -30.96
N ASP A 296 30.32 -4.17 -32.11
CA ASP A 296 30.68 -5.03 -33.23
C ASP A 296 32.19 -5.05 -33.39
N CYS A 297 32.82 -6.04 -32.76
CA CYS A 297 34.27 -6.20 -32.78
C CYS A 297 34.81 -6.57 -34.18
N VAL A 298 34.02 -7.26 -35.01
CA VAL A 298 34.43 -7.71 -36.35
C VAL A 298 34.59 -6.51 -37.27
N GLU A 299 33.64 -5.58 -37.20
CA GLU A 299 33.66 -4.37 -38.02
C GLU A 299 34.34 -3.20 -37.31
N GLN A 300 34.82 -3.41 -36.07
CA GLN A 300 35.47 -2.40 -35.23
C GLN A 300 34.61 -1.15 -35.03
N ARG A 301 33.37 -1.36 -34.57
CA ARG A 301 32.36 -0.32 -34.32
C ARG A 301 31.68 -0.49 -32.97
N CYS A 302 31.37 0.62 -32.32
CA CYS A 302 30.50 0.70 -31.16
C CYS A 302 29.35 1.68 -31.48
N LEU A 303 28.12 1.23 -31.30
CA LEU A 303 26.90 1.98 -31.60
C LEU A 303 26.20 2.28 -30.28
N ILE A 304 25.94 3.56 -30.02
CA ILE A 304 25.22 4.02 -28.84
C ILE A 304 23.91 4.63 -29.30
N PHE A 305 22.80 3.98 -28.95
CA PHE A 305 21.46 4.40 -29.31
C PHE A 305 20.88 5.25 -28.19
N LEU A 306 20.42 6.45 -28.53
CA LEU A 306 19.87 7.41 -27.59
C LEU A 306 18.34 7.49 -27.72
N GLN A 307 17.66 7.71 -26.61
CA GLN A 307 16.18 7.80 -26.56
C GLN A 307 15.60 8.92 -27.45
N CYS A 308 16.40 9.90 -27.85
CA CYS A 308 16.00 10.96 -28.79
C CYS A 308 16.08 10.55 -30.27
N GLY A 309 16.36 9.27 -30.58
CA GLY A 309 16.52 8.79 -31.97
C GLY A 309 17.88 9.14 -32.60
N THR A 310 18.86 9.52 -31.78
CA THR A 310 20.23 9.78 -32.26
C THR A 310 21.09 8.55 -31.98
N ILE A 311 21.93 8.18 -32.95
CA ILE A 311 22.89 7.08 -32.86
C ILE A 311 24.28 7.71 -32.90
N ASP A 312 25.05 7.52 -31.83
CA ASP A 312 26.47 7.88 -31.80
C ASP A 312 27.30 6.66 -32.20
N ILE A 313 28.02 6.78 -33.31
CA ILE A 313 28.73 5.70 -33.99
C ILE A 313 30.22 5.93 -33.80
N TRP A 314 30.84 5.06 -33.00
CA TRP A 314 32.28 5.05 -32.81
C TRP A 314 32.86 3.96 -33.71
N TYR A 315 33.84 4.30 -34.53
CA TYR A 315 34.44 3.35 -35.47
C TYR A 315 35.94 3.56 -35.57
N TYR A 316 36.67 2.49 -35.86
CA TYR A 316 38.10 2.58 -36.09
C TYR A 316 38.40 3.13 -37.48
N SER A 317 39.24 4.17 -37.54
CA SER A 317 39.76 4.75 -38.78
C SER A 317 41.06 4.07 -39.16
N GLN A 318 41.10 3.47 -40.36
CA GLN A 318 42.32 2.86 -40.90
C GLN A 318 43.36 3.90 -41.34
N ILE A 319 42.95 5.14 -41.62
CA ILE A 319 43.85 6.20 -42.08
C ILE A 319 44.58 6.87 -40.90
N ILE A 320 43.84 7.18 -39.84
CA ILE A 320 44.39 7.82 -38.63
C ILE A 320 44.92 6.78 -37.64
N CYS A 321 44.57 5.51 -37.83
CA CYS A 321 44.85 4.42 -36.91
C CYS A 321 44.29 4.68 -35.51
N GLY A 322 43.07 5.21 -35.41
CA GLY A 322 42.45 5.59 -34.14
C GLY A 322 40.93 5.66 -34.21
N LEU A 323 40.29 5.91 -33.05
CA LEU A 323 38.83 5.97 -32.94
C LEU A 323 38.29 7.28 -33.53
N ARG A 324 37.29 7.18 -34.40
CA ARG A 324 36.47 8.31 -34.87
C ARG A 324 35.04 8.17 -34.37
N ARG A 325 34.37 9.31 -34.21
CA ARG A 325 32.95 9.40 -33.83
C ARG A 325 32.16 10.09 -34.92
N MET A 326 30.94 9.61 -35.15
CA MET A 326 29.97 10.21 -36.05
C MET A 326 28.59 10.06 -35.43
N GLN A 327 27.78 11.11 -35.48
CA GLN A 327 26.38 11.04 -35.08
C GLN A 327 25.49 10.89 -36.30
N HIS A 328 24.43 10.10 -36.14
CA HIS A 328 23.38 9.91 -37.12
C HIS A 328 22.02 10.06 -36.44
N HIS A 329 21.07 10.74 -37.09
CA HIS A 329 19.77 11.03 -36.49
C HIS A 329 18.67 10.41 -37.34
N THR A 330 17.88 9.51 -36.77
CA THR A 330 16.83 8.78 -37.48
C THR A 330 15.50 9.54 -37.52
N GLY A 331 15.32 10.60 -36.71
CA GLY A 331 14.14 11.45 -36.70
C GLY A 331 12.90 10.88 -35.98
N SER A 332 12.90 9.60 -35.58
CA SER A 332 11.76 8.91 -34.97
C SER A 332 12.17 8.14 -33.70
N GLN A 333 11.28 8.14 -32.71
CA GLN A 333 11.33 7.18 -31.60
C GLN A 333 10.74 5.86 -32.09
N TYR A 334 11.49 4.78 -31.94
CA TYR A 334 11.04 3.45 -32.34
C TYR A 334 10.45 2.69 -31.15
N SER A 335 9.37 1.94 -31.39
CA SER A 335 8.66 1.15 -30.37
C SER A 335 9.36 -0.17 -30.06
N HIS A 336 9.95 -0.80 -31.07
CA HIS A 336 10.75 -2.02 -30.92
C HIS A 336 11.90 -2.04 -31.92
N HIS A 337 13.02 -2.66 -31.54
CA HIS A 337 14.20 -2.73 -32.39
C HIS A 337 15.00 -4.02 -32.20
N VAL A 338 15.86 -4.32 -33.17
CA VAL A 338 16.84 -5.41 -33.10
C VAL A 338 18.09 -5.05 -33.89
N TYR A 339 19.27 -5.27 -33.30
CA TYR A 339 20.54 -5.16 -34.01
C TYR A 339 21.00 -6.54 -34.48
N ALA A 340 21.26 -6.66 -35.79
CA ALA A 340 21.75 -7.88 -36.41
C ALA A 340 23.21 -7.68 -36.84
N ALA A 341 24.17 -8.04 -35.97
CA ALA A 341 25.59 -7.88 -36.23
C ALA A 341 26.06 -8.60 -37.51
N SER A 342 25.53 -9.80 -37.78
CA SER A 342 25.84 -10.58 -38.98
C SER A 342 25.45 -9.88 -40.29
N ALA A 343 24.37 -9.09 -40.26
CA ALA A 343 23.88 -8.31 -41.38
C ALA A 343 24.34 -6.85 -41.35
N ARG A 344 25.01 -6.41 -40.26
CA ARG A 344 25.42 -5.01 -40.02
C ARG A 344 24.24 -4.04 -40.11
N CYS A 345 23.07 -4.52 -39.70
CA CYS A 345 21.81 -3.80 -39.83
C CYS A 345 21.15 -3.62 -38.48
N PHE A 346 20.66 -2.41 -38.23
CA PHE A 346 19.70 -2.14 -37.17
C PHE A 346 18.31 -2.04 -37.78
N TYR A 347 17.39 -2.83 -37.27
CA TYR A 347 16.00 -2.83 -37.70
C TYR A 347 15.12 -2.29 -36.59
N PHE A 348 14.16 -1.45 -36.96
CA PHE A 348 13.21 -0.92 -36.00
C PHE A 348 11.83 -0.73 -36.63
N THR A 349 10.83 -0.64 -35.77
CA THR A 349 9.46 -0.25 -36.13
C THR A 349 9.02 0.92 -35.26
N ASP A 350 8.24 1.83 -35.83
CA ASP A 350 7.55 2.94 -35.15
C ASP A 350 6.02 2.79 -35.24
N GLU A 351 5.55 1.58 -35.53
CA GLU A 351 4.14 1.21 -35.79
C GLU A 351 3.56 1.73 -37.10
N GLU A 352 4.19 2.70 -37.78
CA GLU A 352 3.75 3.18 -39.10
C GLU A 352 4.60 2.57 -40.23
N GLN A 353 5.86 2.30 -39.95
CA GLN A 353 6.84 1.81 -40.89
C GLN A 353 7.86 0.88 -40.22
N VAL A 354 8.48 0.03 -41.05
CA VAL A 354 9.62 -0.78 -40.67
C VAL A 354 10.84 -0.25 -41.40
N ALA A 355 11.89 0.03 -40.64
CA ALA A 355 13.11 0.64 -41.14
C ALA A 355 14.31 -0.30 -40.98
N GLN A 356 15.27 -0.16 -41.90
CA GLN A 356 16.58 -0.79 -41.87
C GLN A 356 17.64 0.31 -41.96
N LEU A 357 18.57 0.30 -41.00
CA LEU A 357 19.79 1.10 -41.03
C LEU A 357 20.97 0.16 -41.27
N HIS A 358 21.56 0.21 -42.46
CA HIS A 358 22.74 -0.56 -42.79
C HIS A 358 24.00 0.27 -42.57
N PHE A 359 24.90 -0.23 -41.72
CA PHE A 359 26.14 0.44 -41.37
C PHE A 359 27.29 -0.09 -42.22
N SER A 360 27.99 0.79 -42.93
CA SER A 360 29.16 0.43 -43.75
C SER A 360 30.31 1.39 -43.52
N TYR A 361 31.54 0.90 -43.53
CA TYR A 361 32.73 1.75 -43.49
C TYR A 361 33.28 1.95 -44.90
N ASN A 362 33.46 3.21 -45.31
CA ASN A 362 34.10 3.52 -46.58
C ASN A 362 35.59 3.85 -46.35
N ALA A 363 36.47 2.95 -46.79
CA ALA A 363 37.91 3.12 -46.68
C ALA A 363 38.45 4.32 -47.49
N GLU A 364 37.81 4.70 -48.60
CA GLU A 364 38.26 5.83 -49.43
C GLU A 364 38.04 7.19 -48.75
N THR A 365 36.90 7.33 -48.05
CA THR A 365 36.54 8.57 -47.35
C THR A 365 36.84 8.52 -45.85
N ASP A 366 37.31 7.37 -45.35
CA ASP A 366 37.59 7.10 -43.95
C ASP A 366 36.44 7.50 -43.03
N SER A 367 35.23 7.08 -43.42
CA SER A 367 34.00 7.47 -42.77
C SER A 367 33.01 6.32 -42.73
N CYS A 368 32.34 6.13 -41.59
CA CYS A 368 31.15 5.30 -41.53
C CYS A 368 30.01 5.95 -42.34
N ARG A 369 29.20 5.13 -43.01
CA ARG A 369 28.00 5.53 -43.75
C ARG A 369 26.83 4.72 -43.23
N VAL A 370 25.72 5.41 -43.02
CA VAL A 370 24.44 4.81 -42.68
C VAL A 370 23.55 4.89 -43.91
N GLN A 371 23.04 3.75 -44.36
CA GLN A 371 22.04 3.66 -45.42
C GLN A 371 20.70 3.33 -44.78
N GLU A 372 19.74 4.24 -44.95
CA GLU A 372 18.40 4.09 -44.41
C GLU A 372 17.47 3.56 -45.49
N THR A 373 16.71 2.51 -45.19
CA THR A 373 15.64 2.01 -46.05
C THR A 373 14.38 1.86 -45.24
N TYR A 374 13.28 2.44 -45.71
CA TYR A 374 11.99 2.42 -45.04
C TYR A 374 10.95 1.66 -45.85
N LYS A 375 10.12 0.87 -45.18
CA LYS A 375 8.93 0.23 -45.73
C LYS A 375 7.72 0.67 -44.92
N VAL A 376 6.82 1.43 -45.54
CA VAL A 376 5.57 1.89 -44.90
C VAL A 376 4.61 0.72 -44.76
N ILE A 377 4.65 0.10 -43.59
CA ILE A 377 3.87 -1.09 -43.25
C ILE A 377 3.26 -0.82 -41.86
N PRO A 378 2.06 -0.23 -41.81
CA PRO A 378 1.48 0.19 -40.55
C PRO A 378 1.01 -1.01 -39.71
N GLY A 379 0.95 -0.83 -38.40
CA GLY A 379 0.54 -1.82 -37.43
C GLY A 379 1.60 -2.89 -37.11
N MET A 380 2.88 -2.65 -37.43
CA MET A 380 3.99 -3.52 -37.00
C MET A 380 4.44 -3.13 -35.60
N VAL A 381 4.22 -4.02 -34.64
CA VAL A 381 4.39 -3.73 -33.20
C VAL A 381 5.74 -4.21 -32.68
N ALA A 382 6.30 -5.28 -33.24
CA ALA A 382 7.60 -5.78 -32.81
C ALA A 382 8.37 -6.47 -33.94
N CYS A 383 9.70 -6.60 -33.79
CA CYS A 383 10.56 -7.20 -34.81
C CYS A 383 11.76 -7.95 -34.22
N THR A 384 12.18 -9.04 -34.87
CA THR A 384 13.36 -9.84 -34.48
C THR A 384 14.11 -10.37 -35.71
N TRP A 385 15.41 -10.61 -35.55
CA TRP A 385 16.29 -11.10 -36.62
C TRP A 385 16.58 -12.59 -36.46
N VAL A 386 16.25 -13.41 -37.47
CA VAL A 386 16.52 -14.86 -37.45
C VAL A 386 17.85 -15.15 -38.14
N GLU A 387 18.89 -15.43 -37.36
CA GLU A 387 20.24 -15.64 -37.87
C GLU A 387 20.33 -16.81 -38.86
N THR A 388 19.68 -17.94 -38.56
CA THR A 388 19.70 -19.15 -39.41
C THR A 388 19.05 -18.94 -40.78
N GLN A 389 18.11 -18.00 -40.89
CA GLN A 389 17.37 -17.69 -42.12
C GLN A 389 17.84 -16.38 -42.77
N ARG A 390 18.67 -15.59 -42.06
CA ARG A 390 19.09 -14.23 -42.42
C ARG A 390 17.93 -13.33 -42.83
N GLN A 391 16.87 -13.33 -42.01
CA GLN A 391 15.61 -12.65 -42.33
C GLN A 391 15.05 -11.91 -41.12
N LEU A 392 14.43 -10.76 -41.39
CA LEU A 392 13.66 -10.01 -40.41
C LEU A 392 12.24 -10.58 -40.35
N ILE A 393 11.78 -10.84 -39.13
CA ILE A 393 10.39 -11.23 -38.86
C ILE A 393 9.79 -10.19 -37.95
N CYS A 394 8.62 -9.69 -38.33
CA CYS A 394 7.85 -8.71 -37.59
C CYS A 394 6.54 -9.33 -37.12
N LEU A 395 6.09 -8.94 -35.94
CA LEU A 395 4.76 -9.22 -35.43
C LEU A 395 3.91 -7.97 -35.61
N SER A 396 2.72 -8.15 -36.14
CA SER A 396 1.74 -7.08 -36.31
C SER A 396 0.67 -7.09 -35.23
N CYS A 397 0.02 -5.95 -35.02
CA CYS A 397 -1.13 -5.77 -34.14
C CYS A 397 -2.35 -6.67 -34.46
N ASN A 398 -2.43 -7.24 -35.67
CA ASN A 398 -3.41 -8.29 -36.00
C ASN A 398 -2.92 -9.69 -35.59
N ASN A 399 -1.82 -9.78 -34.84
CA ASN A 399 -1.20 -11.01 -34.36
C ASN A 399 -0.72 -11.97 -35.46
N ILE A 400 -0.35 -11.44 -36.62
CA ILE A 400 0.26 -12.20 -37.72
C ILE A 400 1.77 -11.93 -37.76
N PHE A 401 2.56 -12.98 -37.97
CA PHE A 401 3.99 -12.87 -38.23
C PHE A 401 4.25 -12.60 -39.72
N TYR A 402 4.97 -11.53 -40.00
CA TYR A 402 5.37 -11.12 -41.34
C TYR A 402 6.86 -11.25 -41.50
N LYS A 403 7.28 -11.92 -42.58
CA LYS A 403 8.65 -11.91 -43.03
C LYS A 403 8.88 -10.68 -43.91
N ILE A 404 9.80 -9.81 -43.50
CA ILE A 404 10.13 -8.60 -44.23
C ILE A 404 11.55 -8.73 -44.77
N ALA A 405 11.68 -8.69 -46.09
CA ALA A 405 12.98 -8.64 -46.76
C ALA A 405 13.28 -7.20 -47.16
N PHE A 406 14.54 -6.78 -47.06
CA PHE A 406 15.04 -5.57 -47.68
C PHE A 406 15.91 -6.01 -48.85
N GLU A 407 15.61 -5.56 -50.07
CA GLU A 407 16.40 -5.94 -51.24
C GLU A 407 17.80 -5.35 -51.11
N ALA A 408 18.84 -6.15 -51.39
CA ALA A 408 20.20 -5.65 -51.48
C ALA A 408 20.30 -4.72 -52.69
N THR A 409 20.50 -3.42 -52.47
CA THR A 409 20.75 -2.47 -53.56
C THR A 409 22.05 -2.85 -54.27
N VAL A 410 21.94 -3.56 -55.39
CA VAL A 410 23.06 -3.84 -56.30
C VAL A 410 23.42 -2.52 -57.00
N ASN A 411 24.61 -2.00 -56.69
CA ASN A 411 25.34 -0.89 -57.32
C ASN A 411 24.61 -0.05 -58.41
N PRO A 412 24.26 1.22 -58.14
CA PRO A 412 23.77 2.14 -59.16
C PRO A 412 24.96 2.74 -59.92
N LYS A 413 25.56 1.96 -60.83
CA LYS A 413 26.43 2.50 -61.89
C LYS A 413 25.90 2.07 -63.25
N ALA A 414 24.67 2.46 -63.56
CA ALA A 414 24.23 2.78 -64.92
C ALA A 414 22.78 3.30 -64.90
N SER A 415 22.52 4.24 -65.80
CA SER A 415 21.23 4.78 -66.22
C SER A 415 20.57 5.82 -65.33
N ASN A 416 20.69 7.05 -65.84
CA ASN A 416 19.76 8.14 -65.66
C ASN A 416 18.30 7.72 -65.96
N VAL A 417 17.40 8.56 -65.46
CA VAL A 417 16.04 8.87 -65.92
C VAL A 417 14.92 8.32 -65.04
N SER A 418 14.19 9.29 -64.50
CA SER A 418 12.85 9.28 -63.92
C SER A 418 11.84 8.32 -64.57
N ASN A 419 10.87 7.91 -63.75
CA ASN A 419 9.60 7.23 -64.08
C ASN A 419 9.69 5.72 -64.35
N SER A 420 9.38 4.93 -63.33
CA SER A 420 8.28 3.96 -63.38
C SER A 420 8.12 3.26 -62.03
N PHE A 421 7.04 3.60 -61.31
CA PHE A 421 6.30 2.58 -60.59
C PHE A 421 5.96 1.46 -61.60
N SER A 422 6.05 0.21 -61.17
CA SER A 422 5.80 -1.03 -61.93
C SER A 422 7.00 -1.57 -62.72
N GLU A 423 7.19 -2.89 -62.56
CA GLU A 423 8.08 -3.81 -63.28
C GLU A 423 9.49 -4.04 -62.71
N ALA A 424 9.56 -4.85 -61.64
CA ALA A 424 10.39 -6.07 -61.60
C ALA A 424 10.18 -6.87 -60.29
N VAL A 425 8.92 -7.18 -59.93
CA VAL A 425 8.62 -8.20 -58.91
C VAL A 425 8.71 -9.56 -59.58
N ASN A 426 9.91 -10.13 -59.64
CA ASN A 426 10.08 -11.54 -59.97
C ASN A 426 9.89 -12.37 -58.69
N THR A 427 8.64 -12.83 -58.51
CA THR A 427 8.23 -14.17 -58.07
C THR A 427 9.33 -14.97 -57.36
N GLU A 428 9.32 -15.12 -56.03
CA GLU A 428 8.51 -16.16 -55.39
C GLU A 428 8.11 -15.89 -53.91
N TYR A 429 8.44 -14.75 -53.29
CA TYR A 429 8.17 -14.56 -51.84
C TYR A 429 7.73 -13.16 -51.40
N GLU A 430 7.23 -12.34 -52.32
CA GLU A 430 6.80 -10.97 -51.98
C GLU A 430 5.30 -10.91 -51.67
N ASN A 431 4.99 -11.00 -50.36
CA ASN A 431 3.67 -10.78 -49.76
C ASN A 431 3.18 -9.32 -49.84
N PHE A 432 3.53 -8.54 -50.88
CA PHE A 432 3.09 -7.14 -50.97
C PHE A 432 1.61 -7.00 -51.35
N GLN A 433 1.04 -7.92 -52.14
CA GLN A 433 -0.41 -8.02 -52.30
C GLN A 433 -1.12 -8.61 -51.07
N LYS A 434 -0.37 -9.23 -50.13
CA LYS A 434 -0.90 -9.92 -48.93
C LYS A 434 -0.91 -9.05 -47.65
N LEU A 435 -0.56 -7.76 -47.76
CA LEU A 435 -0.72 -6.75 -46.71
C LEU A 435 -2.17 -6.20 -46.60
N TYR A 436 -3.15 -6.84 -47.25
CA TYR A 436 -4.53 -6.37 -47.40
C TYR A 436 -5.26 -6.10 -46.06
N GLU A 437 -4.78 -6.67 -44.97
CA GLU A 437 -5.32 -6.45 -43.62
C GLU A 437 -4.84 -5.14 -42.96
N LEU A 438 -3.67 -4.64 -43.36
CA LEU A 438 -2.98 -3.49 -42.75
C LEU A 438 -3.03 -2.25 -43.63
N THR A 439 -4.18 -1.97 -44.25
CA THR A 439 -4.39 -0.62 -44.81
C THR A 439 -4.67 0.36 -43.67
N PRO A 440 -4.15 1.60 -43.68
CA PRO A 440 -4.37 2.57 -42.60
C PRO A 440 -5.85 2.71 -42.21
N ALA A 441 -6.75 2.76 -43.21
CA ALA A 441 -8.19 2.88 -42.98
C ALA A 441 -8.86 1.63 -42.36
N ARG A 442 -8.28 0.43 -42.53
CA ARG A 442 -8.78 -0.81 -41.90
C ARG A 442 -8.19 -0.96 -40.50
N LEU A 443 -6.90 -0.61 -40.33
CA LEU A 443 -6.25 -0.53 -39.03
C LEU A 443 -6.96 0.45 -38.09
N SER A 444 -7.25 1.68 -38.54
CA SER A 444 -8.01 2.65 -37.73
C SER A 444 -9.40 2.14 -37.33
N ARG A 445 -10.06 1.35 -38.20
CA ARG A 445 -11.35 0.73 -37.88
C ARG A 445 -11.24 -0.42 -36.88
N LEU A 446 -10.14 -1.17 -36.92
CA LEU A 446 -9.87 -2.25 -35.96
C LEU A 446 -9.51 -1.67 -34.59
N LEU A 447 -8.63 -0.67 -34.55
CA LEU A 447 -8.26 0.04 -33.32
C LEU A 447 -9.49 0.68 -32.66
N ALA A 448 -10.34 1.39 -33.41
CA ALA A 448 -11.57 1.97 -32.87
C ALA A 448 -12.58 0.93 -32.34
N ARG A 449 -12.56 -0.31 -32.86
CA ARG A 449 -13.38 -1.41 -32.33
C ARG A 449 -12.78 -2.02 -31.08
N ALA A 450 -11.45 -2.13 -31.01
CA ALA A 450 -10.74 -2.62 -29.84
C ALA A 450 -10.93 -1.65 -28.66
N GLU A 451 -10.78 -0.33 -28.88
CA GLU A 451 -11.05 0.70 -27.87
C GLU A 451 -12.46 0.57 -27.28
N LEU A 452 -13.47 0.35 -28.14
CA LEU A 452 -14.85 0.18 -27.70
C LEU A 452 -15.05 -1.12 -26.89
N VAL A 453 -14.32 -2.19 -27.21
CA VAL A 453 -14.33 -3.44 -26.43
C VAL A 453 -13.67 -3.22 -25.07
N ASP A 454 -12.55 -2.51 -25.00
CA ASP A 454 -11.87 -2.18 -23.75
C ASP A 454 -12.72 -1.28 -22.84
N GLU A 455 -13.42 -0.30 -23.42
CA GLU A 455 -14.41 0.49 -22.68
C GLU A 455 -15.53 -0.39 -22.11
N LEU A 456 -16.03 -1.35 -22.89
CA LEU A 456 -17.08 -2.27 -22.46
C LEU A 456 -16.60 -3.30 -21.43
N THR A 457 -15.34 -3.73 -21.46
CA THR A 457 -14.78 -4.67 -20.47
C THR A 457 -14.49 -3.97 -19.14
N GLN A 458 -14.16 -2.68 -19.14
CA GLN A 458 -13.99 -1.89 -17.91
C GLN A 458 -15.32 -1.43 -17.29
N LEU A 459 -16.39 -1.36 -18.09
CA LEU A 459 -17.70 -0.88 -17.65
C LEU A 459 -18.25 -1.59 -16.39
N PRO A 460 -18.18 -2.94 -16.24
CA PRO A 460 -18.66 -3.61 -15.03
C PRO A 460 -17.92 -3.16 -13.78
N THR A 461 -16.59 -3.01 -13.84
CA THR A 461 -15.77 -2.55 -12.72
C THR A 461 -16.12 -1.12 -12.34
N GLN A 462 -16.29 -0.24 -13.34
CA GLN A 462 -16.70 1.15 -13.12
C GLN A 462 -18.11 1.23 -12.52
N MET A 463 -19.06 0.41 -13.01
CA MET A 463 -20.40 0.33 -12.46
C MET A 463 -20.41 -0.21 -11.02
N HIS A 464 -19.59 -1.23 -10.73
CA HIS A 464 -19.44 -1.75 -9.37
C HIS A 464 -18.90 -0.69 -8.41
N ALA A 465 -17.84 0.02 -8.81
CA ALA A 465 -17.29 1.12 -8.01
C ALA A 465 -18.33 2.24 -7.77
N ALA A 466 -19.13 2.60 -8.78
CA ALA A 466 -20.20 3.57 -8.63
C ALA A 466 -21.29 3.11 -7.66
N VAL A 467 -21.68 1.83 -7.71
CA VAL A 467 -22.65 1.23 -6.79
C VAL A 467 -22.12 1.19 -5.35
N GLU A 468 -20.84 0.84 -5.16
CA GLU A 468 -20.22 0.85 -3.84
C GLU A 468 -20.17 2.26 -3.24
N GLN A 469 -19.77 3.27 -4.04
CA GLN A 469 -19.80 4.66 -3.61
C GLN A 469 -21.21 5.12 -3.21
N GLU A 470 -22.23 4.77 -4.00
CA GLU A 470 -23.61 5.10 -3.68
C GLU A 470 -24.10 4.37 -2.42
N CYS A 471 -23.71 3.11 -2.23
CA CYS A 471 -24.01 2.34 -1.03
C CYS A 471 -23.47 3.04 0.23
N VAL A 472 -22.21 3.50 0.20
CA VAL A 472 -21.60 4.25 1.33
C VAL A 472 -22.37 5.54 1.61
N LYS A 473 -22.75 6.31 0.58
CA LYS A 473 -23.56 7.53 0.75
C LYS A 473 -24.90 7.24 1.43
N GLN A 474 -25.61 6.21 0.98
CA GLN A 474 -26.91 5.82 1.58
C GLN A 474 -26.75 5.37 3.03
N GLN A 475 -25.68 4.67 3.38
CA GLN A 475 -25.37 4.29 4.75
C GLN A 475 -25.12 5.52 5.64
N LEU A 476 -24.37 6.51 5.17
CA LEU A 476 -24.14 7.77 5.91
C LEU A 476 -25.45 8.55 6.13
N LEU A 477 -26.31 8.62 5.11
CA LEU A 477 -27.62 9.27 5.24
C LEU A 477 -28.52 8.54 6.24
N ALA A 478 -28.44 7.22 6.32
CA ALA A 478 -29.18 6.41 7.29
C ALA A 478 -28.80 6.74 8.74
N VAL A 479 -27.54 7.12 9.01
CA VAL A 479 -27.09 7.59 10.35
C VAL A 479 -27.93 8.79 10.81
N SER A 480 -28.21 9.73 9.90
CA SER A 480 -29.01 10.93 10.22
C SER A 480 -30.48 10.62 10.51
N SER A 481 -31.03 9.58 9.86
CA SER A 481 -32.43 9.18 9.98
C SER A 481 -32.68 8.30 11.21
N ASN A 482 -31.69 7.48 11.59
CA ASN A 482 -31.80 6.50 12.67
C ASN A 482 -30.89 6.83 13.87
N ARG A 483 -30.76 8.12 14.22
CA ARG A 483 -29.80 8.62 15.23
C ARG A 483 -29.82 7.86 16.56
N HIS A 484 -30.99 7.40 17.00
CA HIS A 484 -31.15 6.67 18.26
C HIS A 484 -30.40 5.31 18.26
N LEU A 485 -30.28 4.64 17.11
CA LEU A 485 -29.51 3.40 16.98
C LEU A 485 -28.00 3.69 17.02
N TYR A 486 -27.57 4.73 16.31
CA TYR A 486 -26.16 5.09 16.18
C TYR A 486 -25.61 5.85 17.39
N ARG A 487 -26.46 6.36 18.29
CA ARG A 487 -26.05 7.09 19.49
C ARG A 487 -25.14 6.28 20.43
N HIS A 488 -25.28 4.96 20.43
CA HIS A 488 -24.49 4.06 21.29
C HIS A 488 -23.10 3.72 20.74
N ILE A 489 -22.80 4.13 19.51
CA ILE A 489 -21.54 3.82 18.81
C ILE A 489 -20.41 4.71 19.31
N ALA A 490 -20.73 5.96 19.62
CA ALA A 490 -19.79 6.93 20.18
C ALA A 490 -20.07 7.11 21.67
N LYS A 491 -19.03 6.93 22.49
CA LYS A 491 -19.07 7.22 23.92
C LYS A 491 -18.09 8.34 24.23
N ALA A 492 -18.51 9.32 25.00
CA ALA A 492 -17.62 10.33 25.54
C ALA A 492 -17.75 10.43 27.05
N ARG A 493 -16.64 10.69 27.74
CA ARG A 493 -16.63 11.03 29.17
C ARG A 493 -15.89 12.34 29.40
N LEU A 494 -16.36 13.13 30.36
CA LEU A 494 -15.76 14.41 30.72
C LEU A 494 -14.96 14.29 32.02
N VAL A 495 -13.75 14.84 32.01
CA VAL A 495 -12.92 15.04 33.19
C VAL A 495 -12.44 16.49 33.23
N TYR A 496 -12.65 17.17 34.32
CA TYR A 496 -12.07 18.49 34.52
C TYR A 496 -10.80 18.41 35.36
N SER A 497 -9.77 19.14 34.95
CA SER A 497 -8.47 19.18 35.61
C SER A 497 -7.95 20.61 35.78
N VAL A 498 -7.04 20.78 36.73
CA VAL A 498 -6.23 22.01 36.88
C VAL A 498 -4.88 21.87 36.15
N GLN A 499 -4.56 20.65 35.68
CA GLN A 499 -3.30 20.33 35.01
C GLN A 499 -3.57 19.85 33.59
N LEU A 500 -2.67 20.19 32.67
CA LEU A 500 -2.61 19.55 31.38
C LEU A 500 -2.13 18.10 31.56
N PRO A 501 -2.63 17.14 30.77
CA PRO A 501 -2.11 15.78 30.79
C PRO A 501 -0.64 15.80 30.35
N THR A 502 0.27 15.54 31.30
CA THR A 502 1.73 15.54 31.05
C THR A 502 2.31 14.15 30.78
N ALA A 503 1.53 13.08 31.01
CA ALA A 503 1.98 11.71 30.81
C ALA A 503 1.40 11.16 29.49
N PHE A 504 2.28 10.56 28.67
CA PHE A 504 1.85 9.73 27.54
C PHE A 504 1.03 8.55 28.07
N GLN A 505 -0.27 8.53 27.77
CA GLN A 505 -1.08 7.33 27.91
C GLN A 505 -0.89 6.51 26.64
N PRO A 506 -0.41 5.25 26.72
CA PRO A 506 -0.42 4.38 25.55
C PRO A 506 -1.87 4.24 25.07
N ASP A 507 -2.07 4.30 23.76
CA ASP A 507 -3.36 4.13 23.06
C ASP A 507 -4.37 5.28 23.16
N VAL A 508 -3.97 6.47 23.66
CA VAL A 508 -4.81 7.68 23.67
C VAL A 508 -4.15 8.83 22.90
N ILE A 509 -4.82 9.31 21.85
CA ILE A 509 -4.37 10.49 21.09
C ILE A 509 -4.88 11.75 21.76
N ILE A 510 -3.98 12.67 22.10
CA ILE A 510 -4.31 13.96 22.70
C ILE A 510 -4.43 15.02 21.59
N MET A 511 -5.58 15.67 21.51
CA MET A 511 -5.87 16.75 20.57
C MET A 511 -6.19 18.05 21.32
N TYR A 512 -5.50 19.13 20.99
CA TYR A 512 -5.74 20.44 21.56
C TYR A 512 -6.75 21.20 20.70
N ALA A 513 -7.88 21.61 21.29
CA ALA A 513 -8.91 22.34 20.55
C ALA A 513 -8.52 23.80 20.26
N ASN A 514 -7.56 24.34 21.02
CA ASN A 514 -7.03 25.70 20.84
C ASN A 514 -5.52 25.73 21.16
N ASN A 515 -4.70 26.07 20.17
CA ASN A 515 -3.24 26.10 20.29
C ASN A 515 -2.68 27.40 20.92
N TYR A 516 -3.52 28.41 21.15
CA TYR A 516 -3.08 29.75 21.59
C TYR A 516 -3.43 30.11 23.04
N TYR A 517 -3.92 29.16 23.84
CA TYR A 517 -4.41 29.48 25.18
C TYR A 517 -3.28 29.51 26.22
N GLN A 518 -3.07 30.67 26.85
CA GLN A 518 -2.15 30.82 27.98
C GLN A 518 -2.87 30.48 29.30
N LEU A 519 -2.40 29.44 30.00
CA LEU A 519 -2.96 29.02 31.28
C LEU A 519 -2.65 30.02 32.40
N HIS A 520 -3.68 30.70 32.90
CA HIS A 520 -3.61 31.57 34.08
C HIS A 520 -3.93 30.77 35.36
N HIS A 521 -3.59 31.33 36.54
CA HIS A 521 -3.88 30.71 37.85
C HIS A 521 -5.36 30.35 38.09
N ASP A 522 -6.29 31.04 37.43
CA ASP A 522 -7.73 30.76 37.48
C ASP A 522 -8.22 29.91 36.29
N SER A 523 -7.32 29.25 35.57
CA SER A 523 -7.66 28.40 34.43
C SER A 523 -7.83 26.95 34.86
N TYR A 524 -8.77 26.27 34.24
CA TYR A 524 -8.95 24.83 34.32
C TYR A 524 -9.02 24.26 32.90
N VAL A 525 -8.97 22.94 32.78
CA VAL A 525 -8.97 22.24 31.50
C VAL A 525 -10.11 21.23 31.52
N ALA A 526 -10.92 21.22 30.47
CA ALA A 526 -11.86 20.14 30.19
C ALA A 526 -11.18 19.11 29.28
N LEU A 527 -11.14 17.87 29.75
CA LEU A 527 -10.62 16.70 29.04
C LEU A 527 -11.81 15.83 28.63
N MET A 528 -12.07 15.77 27.33
CA MET A 528 -13.16 14.95 26.77
C MET A 528 -12.55 13.72 26.12
N TYR A 529 -12.74 12.57 26.75
CA TYR A 529 -12.28 11.29 26.19
C TYR A 529 -13.38 10.70 25.32
N ILE A 530 -13.10 10.51 24.04
CA ILE A 530 -14.04 10.02 23.04
C ILE A 530 -13.56 8.66 22.52
N GLN A 531 -14.47 7.70 22.40
CA GLN A 531 -14.21 6.40 21.81
C GLN A 531 -15.35 6.03 20.87
N ILE A 532 -14.99 5.62 19.65
CA ILE A 532 -15.91 5.16 18.62
C ILE A 532 -15.67 3.67 18.40
N ARG A 533 -16.73 2.87 18.28
CA ARG A 533 -16.61 1.42 18.02
C ARG A 533 -16.08 1.15 16.61
N LYS A 534 -15.29 0.09 16.45
CA LYS A 534 -14.54 -0.23 15.22
C LYS A 534 -15.40 -0.81 14.09
N ASP A 535 -16.57 -1.39 14.38
CA ASP A 535 -17.35 -2.16 13.41
C ASP A 535 -18.47 -1.36 12.70
N ASP A 536 -18.33 -0.04 12.60
CA ASP A 536 -19.45 0.84 12.24
C ASP A 536 -19.24 1.66 10.95
N VAL A 537 -20.37 2.03 10.33
CA VAL A 537 -20.53 2.86 9.10
C VAL A 537 -19.70 4.15 9.10
N LEU A 538 -19.30 4.64 10.28
CA LEU A 538 -18.52 5.86 10.44
C LEU A 538 -17.09 5.76 9.89
N HIS A 539 -16.56 4.53 9.75
CA HIS A 539 -15.21 4.28 9.21
C HIS A 539 -15.21 3.93 7.71
N GLY A 540 -16.39 3.91 7.07
CA GLY A 540 -16.55 3.58 5.65
C GLY A 540 -16.27 4.76 4.72
N GLY A 541 -15.34 4.57 3.79
CA GLY A 541 -15.02 5.51 2.69
C GLY A 541 -14.19 6.74 3.09
N ASP A 542 -14.02 7.68 2.16
CA ASP A 542 -13.32 8.97 2.35
C ASP A 542 -14.14 10.00 3.15
N SER A 543 -15.01 9.52 4.03
CA SER A 543 -15.96 10.35 4.78
C SER A 543 -15.23 11.23 5.78
N LEU A 544 -15.27 12.56 5.63
CA LEU A 544 -14.55 13.48 6.51
C LEU A 544 -15.41 13.90 7.73
N TRP A 545 -15.21 13.21 8.86
CA TRP A 545 -15.91 13.55 10.10
C TRP A 545 -15.27 14.75 10.81
N HIS A 546 -16.14 15.67 11.21
CA HIS A 546 -15.82 16.86 11.98
C HIS A 546 -16.48 16.77 13.34
N LEU A 547 -15.71 16.87 14.41
CA LEU A 547 -16.26 16.99 15.75
C LEU A 547 -16.55 18.45 16.07
N TYR A 548 -17.81 18.71 16.36
CA TYR A 548 -18.31 19.97 16.85
C TYR A 548 -18.49 19.94 18.37
N ILE A 549 -17.94 20.94 19.04
CA ILE A 549 -17.98 21.11 20.49
C ILE A 549 -18.63 22.46 20.76
N ASN A 550 -19.79 22.46 21.40
CA ASN A 550 -20.48 23.66 21.86
C ASN A 550 -20.21 23.88 23.35
N VAL A 551 -19.81 25.08 23.74
CA VAL A 551 -19.47 25.47 25.11
C VAL A 551 -20.44 26.56 25.57
N ASP A 552 -21.24 26.25 26.60
CA ASP A 552 -22.23 27.17 27.19
C ASP A 552 -23.16 27.87 26.15
N CYS A 553 -23.39 27.23 25.00
CA CYS A 553 -24.14 27.81 23.87
C CYS A 553 -23.58 29.13 23.31
N SER A 554 -22.32 29.45 23.59
CA SER A 554 -21.70 30.76 23.27
C SER A 554 -20.43 30.64 22.44
N GLU A 555 -19.60 29.62 22.71
CA GLU A 555 -18.41 29.32 21.92
C GLU A 555 -18.55 27.95 21.25
N SER A 556 -18.05 27.83 20.01
CA SER A 556 -18.10 26.58 19.27
C SER A 556 -16.76 26.27 18.63
N TYR A 557 -16.32 25.02 18.76
CA TYR A 557 -15.08 24.51 18.16
C TYR A 557 -15.43 23.43 17.14
N MET A 558 -14.80 23.46 15.97
CA MET A 558 -14.93 22.42 14.95
C MET A 558 -13.54 21.83 14.69
N LEU A 559 -13.40 20.54 14.97
CA LEU A 559 -12.15 19.80 14.84
C LEU A 559 -12.31 18.76 13.73
N HIS A 560 -11.43 18.82 12.74
CA HIS A 560 -11.33 17.78 11.73
C HIS A 560 -10.66 16.54 12.34
N ILE A 561 -11.30 15.38 12.24
CA ILE A 561 -10.75 14.11 12.75
C ILE A 561 -10.57 13.17 11.56
N PRO A 562 -9.33 12.89 11.14
CA PRO A 562 -9.05 11.90 10.11
C PRO A 562 -9.60 10.51 10.51
N ASN A 563 -10.05 9.74 9.51
CA ASN A 563 -10.67 8.42 9.74
C ASN A 563 -9.75 7.45 10.48
N THR A 564 -8.45 7.51 10.20
CA THR A 564 -7.42 6.72 10.90
C THR A 564 -7.34 7.01 12.41
N LEU A 565 -7.74 8.21 12.85
CA LEU A 565 -7.74 8.58 14.27
C LEU A 565 -9.07 8.23 14.95
N LEU A 566 -10.18 8.10 14.20
CA LEU A 566 -11.48 7.69 14.75
C LEU A 566 -11.44 6.25 15.31
N GLU A 567 -10.52 5.42 14.83
CA GLU A 567 -10.31 4.06 15.32
C GLU A 567 -9.63 3.99 16.71
N GLN A 568 -9.06 5.11 17.17
CA GLN A 568 -8.32 5.20 18.42
C GLN A 568 -9.12 5.93 19.51
N GLN A 569 -8.67 5.82 20.76
CA GLN A 569 -9.25 6.62 21.84
C GLN A 569 -8.71 8.05 21.75
N LEU A 570 -9.60 9.03 21.65
CA LEU A 570 -9.24 10.44 21.53
C LEU A 570 -9.42 11.14 22.87
N CYS A 571 -8.53 12.07 23.21
CA CYS A 571 -8.65 12.97 24.36
C CYS A 571 -8.55 14.41 23.87
N ILE A 572 -9.66 15.14 23.98
CA ILE A 572 -9.73 16.53 23.54
C ILE A 572 -9.51 17.44 24.73
N VAL A 573 -8.53 18.32 24.58
CA VAL A 573 -8.06 19.23 25.61
C VAL A 573 -8.58 20.63 25.29
N LEU A 574 -9.45 21.14 26.16
CA LEU A 574 -9.97 22.49 26.06
C LEU A 574 -9.68 23.28 27.35
N PRO A 575 -8.68 24.17 27.32
CA PRO A 575 -8.41 25.12 28.40
C PRO A 575 -9.52 26.18 28.51
N LEU A 576 -9.97 26.47 29.72
CA LEU A 576 -11.02 27.45 30.02
C LEU A 576 -10.63 28.32 31.22
N LYS A 577 -11.17 29.53 31.28
CA LYS A 577 -11.01 30.43 32.43
C LYS A 577 -12.19 30.31 33.37
N ARG A 578 -11.92 30.10 34.65
CA ARG A 578 -12.94 30.20 35.68
C ARG A 578 -13.32 31.67 35.90
N THR A 579 -14.61 31.93 35.97
CA THR A 579 -15.15 33.21 36.47
C THR A 579 -15.69 33.00 37.88
N GLU A 580 -15.36 33.92 38.80
CA GLU A 580 -15.81 33.82 40.19
C GLU A 580 -17.34 33.72 40.26
N LYS A 581 -17.84 32.84 41.16
CA LYS A 581 -19.27 32.61 41.41
C LYS A 581 -20.08 32.06 40.24
N LYS A 582 -19.45 31.67 39.12
CA LYS A 582 -20.11 30.91 38.04
C LYS A 582 -19.79 29.42 38.13
N LEU A 583 -20.71 28.60 37.62
CA LEU A 583 -20.50 27.17 37.39
C LEU A 583 -19.45 26.97 36.28
N LEU A 584 -18.89 25.76 36.23
CA LEU A 584 -18.02 25.31 35.14
C LEU A 584 -18.83 25.16 33.86
N ALA A 585 -18.17 25.36 32.72
CA ALA A 585 -18.77 25.29 31.40
C ALA A 585 -19.39 23.92 31.08
N GLU A 586 -20.57 23.92 30.46
CA GLU A 586 -21.27 22.75 29.94
C GLU A 586 -20.93 22.52 28.46
N PHE A 587 -20.91 21.25 28.05
CA PHE A 587 -20.50 20.84 26.71
C PHE A 587 -21.57 20.02 25.98
N GLU A 588 -21.80 20.34 24.71
CA GLU A 588 -22.48 19.44 23.77
C GLU A 588 -21.51 19.00 22.67
N LEU A 589 -21.49 17.69 22.40
CA LEU A 589 -20.65 17.08 21.37
C LEU A 589 -21.50 16.53 20.22
N LYS A 590 -21.10 16.83 18.99
CA LYS A 590 -21.75 16.33 17.77
C LYS A 590 -20.70 16.01 16.71
N LEU A 591 -20.81 14.85 16.07
CA LEU A 591 -20.06 14.54 14.85
C LEU A 591 -20.86 15.00 13.64
N TYR A 592 -20.18 15.64 12.70
CA TYR A 592 -20.73 16.14 11.45
C TYR A 592 -19.96 15.59 10.26
N THR A 593 -20.68 15.23 9.20
CA THR A 593 -20.07 14.97 7.89
C THR A 593 -20.98 15.55 6.80
N LEU A 594 -20.41 15.86 5.64
CA LEU A 594 -21.12 16.37 4.48
C LEU A 594 -21.20 15.27 3.42
N VAL A 595 -22.42 14.99 2.96
CA VAL A 595 -22.68 14.04 1.87
C VAL A 595 -23.18 14.82 0.67
N CYS A 596 -22.51 14.67 -0.47
CA CYS A 596 -22.95 15.25 -1.74
C CYS A 596 -24.06 14.38 -2.34
N LEU A 597 -25.23 14.99 -2.54
CA LEU A 597 -26.40 14.39 -3.18
C LEU A 597 -26.70 15.20 -4.45
N GLU A 598 -26.43 14.58 -5.60
CA GLU A 598 -26.54 15.20 -6.92
C GLU A 598 -25.71 16.50 -7.05
N THR A 599 -26.31 17.64 -6.69
CA THR A 599 -25.70 18.99 -6.75
C THR A 599 -25.67 19.73 -5.42
N ASP A 600 -26.29 19.17 -4.37
CA ASP A 600 -26.40 19.78 -3.05
C ASP A 600 -25.61 18.99 -1.99
N PHE A 601 -25.19 19.68 -0.92
CA PHE A 601 -24.54 19.06 0.23
C PHE A 601 -25.51 18.95 1.40
N VAL A 602 -25.64 17.74 1.94
CA VAL A 602 -26.43 17.46 3.14
C VAL A 602 -25.52 17.19 4.32
N ALA A 603 -25.74 17.91 5.42
CA ALA A 603 -25.02 17.69 6.66
C ALA A 603 -25.67 16.58 7.49
N VAL A 604 -24.92 15.51 7.73
CA VAL A 604 -25.29 14.42 8.62
C VAL A 604 -24.71 14.75 10.00
N SER A 605 -25.58 14.79 11.02
CA SER A 605 -25.20 15.09 12.41
C SER A 605 -25.49 13.91 13.34
N LEU A 606 -24.50 13.47 14.11
CA LEU A 606 -24.62 12.45 15.14
C LEU A 606 -24.27 13.05 16.51
N PRO A 607 -25.23 13.19 17.44
CA PRO A 607 -24.93 13.65 18.80
C PRO A 607 -24.14 12.58 19.58
N ILE A 608 -23.15 13.02 20.35
CA ILE A 608 -22.39 12.17 21.28
C ILE A 608 -22.82 12.48 22.71
N ASP A 609 -23.17 11.45 23.45
CA ASP A 609 -23.50 11.58 24.87
C ASP A 609 -22.25 11.73 25.71
N LEU A 610 -22.25 12.79 26.52
CA LEU A 610 -21.19 13.07 27.47
C LEU A 610 -21.54 12.47 28.83
N GLU A 611 -20.82 11.44 29.24
CA GLU A 611 -21.00 10.77 30.51
C GLU A 611 -20.31 11.57 31.64
N ILE A 612 -21.07 11.83 32.71
CA ILE A 612 -20.60 12.42 33.97
C ILE A 612 -20.55 11.30 35.01
N ASN A 613 -19.37 11.08 35.59
CA ASN A 613 -19.14 10.00 36.56
C ASN A 613 -18.26 10.46 37.74
N SER A 614 -17.81 9.51 38.58
CA SER A 614 -16.96 9.78 39.75
C SER A 614 -15.62 10.43 39.40
N ALA A 615 -15.09 10.22 38.19
CA ALA A 615 -13.84 10.80 37.75
C ALA A 615 -13.98 12.26 37.28
N THR A 616 -15.19 12.73 36.95
CA THR A 616 -15.40 14.03 36.28
C THR A 616 -14.86 15.22 37.06
N TYR A 617 -15.06 15.24 38.39
CA TYR A 617 -14.65 16.36 39.26
C TYR A 617 -13.49 16.01 40.20
N ALA A 618 -13.01 14.75 40.17
CA ALA A 618 -12.06 14.23 41.15
C ALA A 618 -10.76 15.04 41.21
N GLU A 619 -10.24 15.49 40.07
CA GLU A 619 -8.95 16.19 40.00
C GLU A 619 -8.98 17.64 40.53
N PHE A 620 -10.17 18.20 40.76
CA PHE A 620 -10.30 19.52 41.36
C PHE A 620 -10.09 19.54 42.87
N PHE A 621 -10.28 18.40 43.54
CA PHE A 621 -10.18 18.29 44.99
C PHE A 621 -8.83 17.69 45.40
N THR A 622 -8.08 18.42 46.22
CA THR A 622 -6.80 17.94 46.76
C THR A 622 -6.51 18.47 48.17
N SER A 623 -5.61 17.82 48.89
CA SER A 623 -5.10 18.29 50.20
C SER A 623 -4.12 19.47 50.10
N TYR A 624 -3.68 19.85 48.90
CA TYR A 624 -2.69 20.90 48.70
C TYR A 624 -3.34 22.15 48.13
N LYS A 625 -2.98 23.32 48.65
CA LYS A 625 -3.31 24.60 48.02
C LYS A 625 -2.52 24.70 46.71
N ARG A 626 -3.11 24.25 45.60
CA ARG A 626 -2.47 24.26 44.29
C ARG A 626 -2.33 25.71 43.81
N CYS A 627 -1.10 26.22 43.77
CA CYS A 627 -0.74 27.53 43.20
C CYS A 627 0.21 27.41 42.00
N VAL A 628 0.29 26.24 41.37
CA VAL A 628 1.27 25.99 40.30
C VAL A 628 0.55 25.63 39.01
N THR A 629 0.47 26.62 38.12
CA THR A 629 0.16 26.43 36.70
C THR A 629 1.43 26.04 35.94
N ILE A 630 1.27 25.15 34.95
CA ILE A 630 2.32 24.44 34.22
C ILE A 630 3.23 25.36 33.36
N CYS A 631 2.93 26.65 33.25
CA CYS A 631 3.74 27.61 32.48
C CYS A 631 4.79 28.36 33.33
N ASN A 632 4.86 28.11 34.63
CA ASN A 632 5.79 28.79 35.52
C ASN A 632 7.08 27.96 35.63
N ASN A 633 8.08 28.26 34.79
CA ASN A 633 9.49 27.87 34.94
C ASN A 633 10.08 28.45 36.24
N TYR A 634 9.54 28.08 37.39
CA TYR A 634 10.11 28.42 38.67
C TYR A 634 11.04 27.30 39.11
N ASP A 635 12.31 27.66 39.28
CA ASP A 635 13.30 26.87 39.97
C ASP A 635 12.74 26.49 41.36
N ILE A 636 12.30 25.24 41.49
CA ILE A 636 11.67 24.68 42.69
C ILE A 636 12.59 24.90 43.90
N GLN A 637 13.91 24.93 43.69
CA GLN A 637 14.88 25.19 44.75
C GLN A 637 14.83 26.64 45.25
N LYS A 638 14.58 27.63 44.38
CA LYS A 638 14.37 29.04 44.78
C LYS A 638 13.06 29.25 45.53
N LEU A 639 11.99 28.54 45.18
CA LEU A 639 10.71 28.64 45.88
C LEU A 639 10.80 28.05 47.29
N ILE A 640 11.45 26.88 47.42
CA ILE A 640 11.75 26.25 48.70
C ILE A 640 12.69 27.15 49.52
N ALA A 641 13.73 27.73 48.91
CA ALA A 641 14.63 28.67 49.59
C ALA A 641 13.89 29.94 50.07
N ASN A 642 12.97 30.50 49.27
CA ASN A 642 12.16 31.66 49.66
C ASN A 642 11.17 31.33 50.78
N PHE A 643 10.57 30.15 50.76
CA PHE A 643 9.67 29.69 51.82
C PHE A 643 10.43 29.45 53.14
N LEU A 644 11.60 28.81 53.09
CA LEU A 644 12.51 28.62 54.23
C LEU A 644 13.10 29.94 54.74
N ASN A 645 13.30 30.93 53.86
CA ASN A 645 13.76 32.27 54.24
C ASN A 645 12.63 33.14 54.83
N GLN A 646 11.38 32.92 54.45
CA GLN A 646 10.21 33.59 55.06
C GLN A 646 9.91 33.06 56.46
N THR A 647 10.07 31.76 56.72
CA THR A 647 9.93 31.19 58.07
C THR A 647 11.04 31.69 59.01
N ARG A 648 12.26 31.92 58.51
CA ARG A 648 13.36 32.53 59.29
C ARG A 648 13.19 34.03 59.58
N LYS A 649 12.38 34.76 58.80
CA LYS A 649 12.12 36.19 59.02
C LYS A 649 10.95 36.49 59.96
N LYS A 650 10.18 35.48 60.39
CA LYS A 650 9.03 35.66 61.29
C LYS A 650 9.37 35.90 62.78
N ASP A 651 10.65 35.86 63.18
CA ASP A 651 11.07 36.16 64.57
C ASP A 651 11.40 37.63 64.85
N LYS A 652 11.11 38.56 63.93
CA LYS A 652 11.14 40.01 64.25
C LYS A 652 9.74 40.61 64.16
N LYS A 653 9.16 40.77 65.35
CA LYS A 653 7.90 41.47 65.67
C LYS A 653 7.54 42.58 64.68
N ALA A 654 6.40 42.43 64.02
CA ALA A 654 5.62 43.54 63.49
C ALA A 654 4.29 43.59 64.25
N LYS A 655 4.08 44.64 65.04
CA LYS A 655 2.73 45.10 65.39
C LYS A 655 2.25 45.93 64.19
N VAL A 656 1.20 45.48 63.52
CA VAL A 656 0.35 46.31 62.66
C VAL A 656 -1.09 45.82 62.82
N ASP A 657 -1.99 46.78 62.97
CA ASP A 657 -3.39 46.66 63.36
C ASP A 657 -4.22 45.76 62.43
N GLU A 658 -4.98 44.84 63.05
CA GLU A 658 -6.01 44.03 62.41
C GLU A 658 -7.25 44.89 62.12
N VAL A 659 -7.54 45.14 60.84
CA VAL A 659 -8.91 45.38 60.40
C VAL A 659 -9.52 44.02 60.10
N LYS A 660 -10.35 43.51 61.02
CA LYS A 660 -11.17 42.32 60.81
C LYS A 660 -12.29 42.65 59.83
N GLN A 661 -12.12 42.31 58.55
CA GLN A 661 -13.27 42.08 57.67
C GLN A 661 -13.82 40.69 58.04
N GLU A 662 -15.06 40.64 58.51
CA GLU A 662 -15.79 39.39 58.73
C GLU A 662 -16.08 38.74 57.37
N GLU A 663 -15.20 37.85 56.95
CA GLU A 663 -15.40 37.00 55.78
C GLU A 663 -16.53 36.00 56.06
N HIS A 664 -17.67 36.14 55.36
CA HIS A 664 -18.84 35.26 55.50
C HIS A 664 -18.54 33.83 55.02
N ILE A 665 -18.30 32.91 55.96
CA ILE A 665 -18.14 31.47 55.70
C ILE A 665 -19.52 30.83 55.53
N LEU A 666 -19.75 30.16 54.39
CA LEU A 666 -20.95 29.36 54.13
C LEU A 666 -20.80 28.00 54.82
N LYS A 667 -21.87 27.52 55.47
CA LYS A 667 -21.92 26.20 56.12
C LYS A 667 -23.05 25.35 55.57
N HIS A 668 -22.78 24.08 55.32
CA HIS A 668 -23.79 23.13 54.88
C HIS A 668 -23.63 21.78 55.58
N THR A 669 -24.75 21.15 55.94
CA THR A 669 -24.78 19.83 56.58
C THR A 669 -25.21 18.75 55.60
N LEU A 670 -24.51 17.61 55.60
CA LEU A 670 -24.85 16.43 54.81
C LEU A 670 -24.93 15.21 55.72
N HIS A 671 -26.03 14.48 55.69
CA HIS A 671 -26.14 13.20 56.40
C HIS A 671 -25.39 12.11 55.65
N LEU A 672 -24.62 11.31 56.41
CA LEU A 672 -23.90 10.17 55.87
C LEU A 672 -24.68 8.88 56.11
N PRO A 673 -24.76 7.99 55.10
CA PRO A 673 -25.18 6.62 55.32
C PRO A 673 -24.27 5.96 56.35
N SER A 674 -24.83 5.13 57.22
CA SER A 674 -24.09 4.38 58.26
C SER A 674 -23.01 3.44 57.70
N THR A 675 -23.04 3.19 56.39
CA THR A 675 -22.07 2.39 55.63
C THR A 675 -20.90 3.17 55.07
N CYS A 676 -20.94 4.51 55.09
CA CYS A 676 -19.90 5.37 54.54
C CYS A 676 -18.93 5.83 55.64
N SER A 677 -17.66 5.47 55.52
CA SER A 677 -16.65 5.91 56.49
C SER A 677 -16.09 7.29 56.14
N PHE A 678 -15.76 8.10 57.16
CA PHE A 678 -15.09 9.39 56.93
C PHE A 678 -13.76 9.24 56.16
N ASN A 679 -13.06 8.10 56.34
CA ASN A 679 -11.85 7.81 55.59
C ASN A 679 -12.12 7.54 54.10
N SER A 680 -13.29 6.95 53.75
CA SER A 680 -13.71 6.78 52.35
C SER A 680 -13.92 8.14 51.68
N ILE A 681 -14.48 9.10 52.42
CA ILE A 681 -14.71 10.47 51.95
C ILE A 681 -13.40 11.21 51.78
N ALA A 682 -12.48 11.10 52.75
CA ALA A 682 -11.13 11.66 52.65
C ALA A 682 -10.38 11.12 51.41
N LYS A 683 -10.50 9.82 51.12
CA LYS A 683 -9.95 9.21 49.91
C LYS A 683 -10.57 9.78 48.62
N CYS A 684 -11.89 9.97 48.57
CA CYS A 684 -12.56 10.53 47.38
C CYS A 684 -12.15 11.98 47.05
N VAL A 685 -11.65 12.75 48.02
CA VAL A 685 -11.11 14.10 47.81
C VAL A 685 -9.57 14.15 47.79
N ASN A 686 -8.91 13.01 47.59
CA ASN A 686 -7.46 12.87 47.51
C ASN A 686 -6.70 13.37 48.75
N VAL A 687 -7.28 13.22 49.94
CA VAL A 687 -6.62 13.54 51.22
C VAL A 687 -6.09 12.24 51.84
N PRO A 688 -4.76 12.11 52.07
CA PRO A 688 -4.17 10.88 52.60
C PRO A 688 -4.62 10.62 54.05
N ASN A 689 -4.84 9.35 54.38
CA ASN A 689 -5.33 8.79 55.66
C ASN A 689 -5.33 9.77 56.85
N VAL A 690 -6.54 10.16 57.27
CA VAL A 690 -6.72 11.13 58.34
C VAL A 690 -7.20 10.43 59.61
N VAL A 691 -6.52 10.69 60.73
CA VAL A 691 -6.89 10.22 62.08
C VAL A 691 -7.84 11.22 62.77
N GLU A 692 -7.85 12.47 62.31
CA GLU A 692 -8.69 13.56 62.78
C GLU A 692 -10.12 13.52 62.17
N LEU A 693 -11.11 14.01 62.92
CA LEU A 693 -12.51 14.14 62.48
C LEU A 693 -12.75 15.38 61.60
N SER A 694 -11.69 16.03 61.12
CA SER A 694 -11.78 17.18 60.22
C SER A 694 -10.69 17.12 59.18
N ILE A 695 -11.03 17.43 57.93
CA ILE A 695 -10.10 17.56 56.82
C ILE A 695 -10.29 18.92 56.14
N GLU A 696 -9.18 19.50 55.71
CA GLU A 696 -9.17 20.65 54.82
C GLU A 696 -8.76 20.16 53.43
N CYS A 697 -9.63 20.39 52.45
CA CYS A 697 -9.32 20.16 51.04
C CYS A 697 -9.49 21.45 50.26
N TYR A 698 -8.89 21.52 49.08
CA TYR A 698 -8.93 22.69 48.22
C TYR A 698 -9.64 22.33 46.92
N PHE A 699 -10.60 23.17 46.53
CA PHE A 699 -11.16 23.23 45.19
C PHE A 699 -10.36 24.27 44.39
N MET A 700 -9.42 23.80 43.56
CA MET A 700 -8.36 24.63 42.98
C MET A 700 -7.56 25.41 44.06
N SER A 701 -7.89 26.69 44.28
CA SER A 701 -7.26 27.59 45.25
C SER A 701 -8.14 27.90 46.47
N THR A 702 -9.40 27.46 46.46
CA THR A 702 -10.39 27.78 47.51
C THR A 702 -10.45 26.67 48.56
N ALA A 703 -10.31 27.03 49.84
CA ALA A 703 -10.38 26.08 50.94
C ALA A 703 -11.82 25.61 51.21
N ILE A 704 -11.97 24.32 51.43
CA ILE A 704 -13.18 23.68 51.92
C ILE A 704 -12.79 22.87 53.16
N LYS A 705 -13.45 23.17 54.28
CA LYS A 705 -13.30 22.42 55.52
C LYS A 705 -14.44 21.42 55.64
N ILE A 706 -14.10 20.16 55.85
CA ILE A 706 -15.06 19.05 56.01
C ILE A 706 -14.86 18.52 57.43
N THR A 707 -15.89 18.63 58.27
CA THR A 707 -15.86 18.15 59.65
C THR A 707 -16.90 17.06 59.84
N HIS A 708 -16.48 15.92 60.40
CA HIS A 708 -17.34 14.78 60.69
C HIS A 708 -17.81 14.80 62.15
N MET A 709 -19.12 14.74 62.34
CA MET A 709 -19.75 14.63 63.65
C MET A 709 -20.20 13.17 63.86
N PRO A 710 -19.40 12.34 64.55
CA PRO A 710 -19.64 10.89 64.65
C PRO A 710 -20.88 10.55 65.49
N GLU A 711 -21.31 11.43 66.40
CA GLU A 711 -22.46 11.20 67.26
C GLU A 711 -23.80 11.24 66.51
N GLU A 712 -23.87 12.00 65.41
CA GLU A 712 -25.10 12.22 64.63
C GLU A 712 -24.93 11.85 63.14
N ASN A 713 -23.80 11.26 62.74
CA ASN A 713 -23.47 10.83 61.38
C ASN A 713 -23.75 11.89 60.30
N TYR A 714 -23.34 13.14 60.53
CA TYR A 714 -23.37 14.18 59.49
C TYR A 714 -21.99 14.84 59.29
N LEU A 715 -21.79 15.35 58.09
CA LEU A 715 -20.67 16.20 57.71
C LEU A 715 -21.10 17.66 57.73
N ILE A 716 -20.22 18.51 58.23
CA ILE A 716 -20.28 19.95 58.08
C ILE A 716 -19.26 20.34 57.00
N LEU A 717 -19.74 20.92 55.91
CA LEU A 717 -18.93 21.51 54.85
C LEU A 717 -18.91 23.03 55.02
N GLU A 718 -17.72 23.62 55.13
CA GLU A 718 -17.52 25.06 55.28
C GLU A 718 -16.62 25.59 54.16
N SER A 719 -17.04 26.65 53.46
CA SER A 719 -16.21 27.34 52.46
C SER A 719 -16.66 28.78 52.25
N MET A 720 -15.77 29.61 51.71
CA MET A 720 -16.06 30.98 51.29
C MET A 720 -16.77 31.06 49.93
N ASP A 721 -16.82 29.94 49.19
CA ASP A 721 -17.36 29.88 47.83
C ASP A 721 -18.47 28.82 47.70
N ALA A 722 -19.64 29.28 47.25
CA ALA A 722 -20.80 28.42 47.02
C ALA A 722 -20.57 27.40 45.88
N VAL A 723 -19.76 27.75 44.88
CA VAL A 723 -19.46 26.89 43.72
C VAL A 723 -18.61 25.69 44.16
N ALA A 724 -17.62 25.93 45.01
CA ALA A 724 -16.78 24.90 45.61
C ALA A 724 -17.61 23.88 46.41
N LEU A 725 -18.59 24.34 47.20
CA LEU A 725 -19.52 23.47 47.92
C LEU A 725 -20.47 22.71 46.99
N CYS A 726 -20.90 23.31 45.88
CA CYS A 726 -21.77 22.67 44.89
C CYS A 726 -21.06 21.48 44.22
N TYR A 727 -19.86 21.70 43.68
CA TYR A 727 -19.10 20.64 43.02
C TYR A 727 -18.62 19.56 43.98
N LEU A 728 -18.35 19.89 45.25
CA LEU A 728 -18.05 18.86 46.25
C LEU A 728 -19.23 17.93 46.46
N LYS A 729 -20.46 18.47 46.55
CA LYS A 729 -21.67 17.65 46.65
C LYS A 729 -21.90 16.79 45.42
N LEU A 730 -21.73 17.35 44.22
CA LEU A 730 -21.86 16.61 42.96
C LEU A 730 -20.82 15.49 42.86
N HIS A 731 -19.57 15.77 43.23
CA HIS A 731 -18.51 14.78 43.27
C HIS A 731 -18.82 13.64 44.24
N LEU A 732 -19.25 13.97 45.46
CA LEU A 732 -19.68 12.97 46.44
C LEU A 732 -20.88 12.15 45.95
N LEU A 733 -21.86 12.79 45.31
CA LEU A 733 -23.04 12.12 44.72
C LEU A 733 -22.62 11.12 43.64
N ASN A 734 -21.73 11.53 42.73
CA ASN A 734 -21.22 10.68 41.66
C ASN A 734 -20.33 9.54 42.19
N SER A 735 -19.72 9.74 43.36
CA SER A 735 -18.86 8.76 44.02
C SER A 735 -19.63 7.84 44.98
N ILE A 736 -20.95 8.01 45.15
CA ILE A 736 -21.79 7.16 46.03
C ILE A 736 -21.56 5.66 45.79
N PRO A 737 -21.52 5.14 44.54
CA PRO A 737 -21.30 3.72 44.31
C PRO A 737 -19.98 3.20 44.91
N GLU A 738 -18.91 4.01 44.86
CA GLU A 738 -17.59 3.70 45.42
C GLU A 738 -17.51 3.98 46.94
N LEU A 739 -18.29 4.93 47.45
CA LEU A 739 -18.35 5.28 48.87
C LEU A 739 -19.12 4.25 49.70
N LEU A 740 -20.02 3.48 49.08
CA LEU A 740 -20.85 2.47 49.72
C LEU A 740 -20.20 1.07 49.75
N THR A 741 -19.01 0.88 49.16
CA THR A 741 -18.32 -0.43 49.19
C THR A 741 -17.65 -0.69 50.54
N ASN A 742 -18.33 -1.48 51.38
CA ASN A 742 -17.71 -2.53 52.22
C ASN A 742 -18.71 -3.48 52.95
N ARG A 743 -19.94 -3.66 52.44
CA ARG A 743 -20.86 -4.74 52.88
C ARG A 743 -21.50 -5.53 51.74
N GLY A 744 -20.89 -5.48 50.55
CA GLY A 744 -21.34 -6.27 49.40
C GLY A 744 -21.34 -7.77 49.68
N GLU A 745 -20.38 -8.30 50.43
CA GLU A 745 -20.22 -9.77 50.53
C GLU A 745 -20.90 -10.40 51.76
N VAL A 746 -20.96 -9.72 52.91
CA VAL A 746 -21.43 -10.34 54.17
C VAL A 746 -22.96 -10.47 54.28
N GLY A 747 -23.71 -9.95 53.30
CA GLY A 747 -25.17 -10.11 53.25
C GLY A 747 -25.77 -10.18 51.85
N ALA A 748 -24.96 -10.29 50.79
CA ALA A 748 -25.49 -10.54 49.44
C ALA A 748 -26.00 -11.98 49.31
N ALA A 749 -25.33 -12.95 49.92
CA ALA A 749 -25.82 -14.33 49.95
C ALA A 749 -27.18 -14.44 50.68
N GLU A 750 -27.30 -13.81 51.86
CA GLU A 750 -28.58 -13.76 52.60
C GLU A 750 -29.67 -12.98 51.86
N ARG A 751 -29.32 -11.86 51.19
CA ARG A 751 -30.28 -11.09 50.39
C ARG A 751 -30.69 -11.81 49.12
N GLN A 752 -29.78 -12.49 48.44
CA GLN A 752 -30.06 -13.28 47.26
C GLN A 752 -30.85 -14.54 47.61
N GLN A 753 -30.58 -15.15 48.76
CA GLN A 753 -31.38 -16.23 49.33
C GLN A 753 -32.78 -15.75 49.71
N ASN A 754 -32.91 -14.59 50.38
CA ASN A 754 -34.21 -13.98 50.67
C ASN A 754 -34.97 -13.57 49.40
N LEU A 755 -34.29 -13.05 48.37
CA LEU A 755 -34.90 -12.73 47.08
C LEU A 755 -35.36 -13.98 46.34
N MET A 756 -34.54 -15.03 46.28
CA MET A 756 -34.94 -16.32 45.72
C MET A 756 -36.11 -16.92 46.49
N GLN A 757 -36.12 -16.81 47.82
CA GLN A 757 -37.21 -17.31 48.65
C GLN A 757 -38.50 -16.53 48.41
N LEU A 758 -38.44 -15.20 48.38
CA LEU A 758 -39.59 -14.35 48.03
C LEU A 758 -40.06 -14.58 46.60
N GLN A 759 -39.15 -14.84 45.66
CA GLN A 759 -39.48 -15.15 44.26
C GLN A 759 -40.15 -16.52 44.15
N CYS A 760 -39.65 -17.54 44.86
CA CYS A 760 -40.31 -18.85 44.97
C CYS A 760 -41.70 -18.73 45.61
N GLU A 761 -41.85 -17.98 46.71
CA GLU A 761 -43.13 -17.75 47.38
C GLU A 761 -44.12 -16.99 46.47
N LEU A 762 -43.66 -15.99 45.71
CA LEU A 762 -44.45 -15.30 44.71
C LEU A 762 -44.88 -16.24 43.59
N THR A 763 -43.97 -17.08 43.09
CA THR A 763 -44.27 -18.03 42.02
C THR A 763 -45.26 -19.10 42.50
N GLN A 764 -45.13 -19.57 43.74
CA GLN A 764 -46.08 -20.49 44.38
C GLN A 764 -47.46 -19.86 44.56
N CYS A 765 -47.54 -18.64 45.10
CA CYS A 765 -48.82 -17.94 45.26
C CYS A 765 -49.45 -17.61 43.90
N THR A 766 -48.66 -17.21 42.91
CA THR A 766 -49.17 -16.89 41.56
C THR A 766 -49.66 -18.14 40.84
N ASN A 767 -48.94 -19.26 40.97
CA ASN A 767 -49.38 -20.54 40.40
C ASN A 767 -50.59 -21.12 41.12
N ALA A 768 -50.71 -20.95 42.45
CA ALA A 768 -51.91 -21.34 43.20
C ALA A 768 -53.13 -20.50 42.78
N LEU A 769 -52.96 -19.19 42.60
CA LEU A 769 -53.99 -18.29 42.08
C LEU A 769 -54.38 -18.60 40.62
N LEU A 770 -53.43 -19.08 39.79
CA LEU A 770 -53.66 -19.44 38.39
C LEU A 770 -54.26 -20.85 38.23
N GLN A 771 -54.03 -21.76 39.17
CA GLN A 771 -54.61 -23.12 39.19
C GLN A 771 -55.95 -23.17 39.91
N ALA A 772 -56.38 -22.09 40.56
CA ALA A 772 -57.72 -21.98 41.08
C ALA A 772 -58.72 -22.04 39.91
N PRO A 773 -59.69 -22.98 39.93
CA PRO A 773 -60.70 -23.05 38.89
C PRO A 773 -61.43 -21.71 38.85
N THR A 774 -61.55 -21.13 37.66
CA THR A 774 -62.39 -19.95 37.41
C THR A 774 -63.79 -20.29 37.91
N HIS A 775 -64.12 -19.80 39.10
CA HIS A 775 -65.45 -19.95 39.69
C HIS A 775 -66.43 -19.14 38.84
N ASP A 776 -67.15 -19.83 37.96
CA ASP A 776 -68.40 -19.33 37.39
C ASP A 776 -69.32 -18.91 38.55
N GLU A 777 -69.87 -17.70 38.47
CA GLU A 777 -70.68 -17.00 39.47
C GLU A 777 -72.05 -17.64 39.78
N SER A 778 -72.22 -18.94 39.57
CA SER A 778 -73.47 -19.62 39.91
C SER A 778 -73.23 -21.05 40.37
N MET A 779 -72.89 -21.23 41.65
CA MET A 779 -73.43 -22.26 42.55
C MET A 779 -72.67 -22.19 43.89
N THR A 780 -73.43 -22.13 44.97
CA THR A 780 -73.01 -21.93 46.35
C THR A 780 -72.28 -23.11 46.98
N SER A 781 -71.57 -22.78 48.09
CA SER A 781 -71.20 -23.62 49.24
C SER A 781 -69.97 -24.53 49.13
N ASN A 782 -68.78 -23.92 49.09
CA ASN A 782 -67.57 -24.50 49.72
C ASN A 782 -66.73 -23.36 50.32
N ASP A 783 -66.91 -23.10 51.62
CA ASP A 783 -66.16 -22.08 52.39
C ASP A 783 -64.64 -22.36 52.46
N SER A 784 -64.17 -23.54 52.03
CA SER A 784 -62.75 -23.88 52.00
C SER A 784 -61.97 -23.21 50.86
N GLY A 785 -62.60 -22.96 49.70
CA GLY A 785 -61.94 -22.36 48.53
C GLY A 785 -61.76 -20.85 48.66
N ALA A 786 -62.75 -20.15 49.22
CA ALA A 786 -62.67 -18.70 49.48
C ALA A 786 -61.67 -18.36 50.61
N ALA A 787 -61.57 -19.22 51.63
CA ALA A 787 -60.58 -19.06 52.69
C ALA A 787 -59.14 -19.25 52.21
N ALA A 788 -58.90 -20.22 51.30
CA ALA A 788 -57.60 -20.44 50.67
C ALA A 788 -57.18 -19.25 49.79
N HIS A 789 -58.08 -18.75 48.94
CA HIS A 789 -57.84 -17.55 48.13
C HIS A 789 -57.58 -16.30 48.98
N SER A 790 -58.35 -16.11 50.06
CA SER A 790 -58.14 -14.97 50.97
C SER A 790 -56.80 -15.06 51.69
N MET A 791 -56.36 -16.26 52.09
CA MET A 791 -55.03 -16.46 52.70
C MET A 791 -53.90 -16.15 51.73
N GLU A 792 -53.97 -16.66 50.49
CA GLU A 792 -52.94 -16.44 49.47
C GLU A 792 -52.83 -14.96 49.08
N LEU A 793 -53.96 -14.26 48.98
CA LEU A 793 -53.99 -12.82 48.71
C LEU A 793 -53.44 -11.99 49.89
N GLN A 794 -53.64 -12.47 51.12
CA GLN A 794 -53.05 -11.86 52.32
C GLN A 794 -51.54 -12.15 52.43
N GLN A 795 -51.08 -13.33 52.04
CA GLN A 795 -49.65 -13.64 51.92
C GLN A 795 -48.98 -12.78 50.83
N LEU A 796 -49.63 -12.58 49.69
CA LEU A 796 -49.11 -11.72 48.62
C LEU A 796 -49.02 -10.25 49.04
N LYS A 797 -50.01 -9.75 49.79
CA LYS A 797 -49.95 -8.41 50.42
C LYS A 797 -48.82 -8.31 51.44
N ASN A 798 -48.59 -9.34 52.25
CA ASN A 798 -47.50 -9.36 53.22
C ASN A 798 -46.13 -9.34 52.51
N ILE A 799 -45.94 -10.15 51.46
CA ILE A 799 -44.73 -10.15 50.63
C ILE A 799 -44.48 -8.75 50.03
N TYR A 800 -45.50 -8.14 49.42
CA TYR A 800 -45.39 -6.79 48.86
C TYR A 800 -45.09 -5.73 49.92
N SER A 801 -45.71 -5.82 51.10
CA SER A 801 -45.46 -4.88 52.20
C SER A 801 -44.03 -4.97 52.72
N LYS A 802 -43.47 -6.19 52.78
CA LYS A 802 -42.11 -6.46 53.23
C LYS A 802 -41.08 -6.00 52.21
N LEU A 803 -41.29 -6.30 50.93
CA LEU A 803 -40.50 -5.73 49.82
C LEU A 803 -40.50 -4.21 49.84
N ARG A 804 -41.64 -3.57 50.09
CA ARG A 804 -41.74 -2.11 50.15
C ARG A 804 -41.04 -1.52 51.37
N GLN A 805 -41.10 -2.17 52.54
CA GLN A 805 -40.35 -1.76 53.73
C GLN A 805 -38.84 -1.91 53.54
N ASP A 806 -38.40 -3.01 52.93
CA ASP A 806 -36.98 -3.26 52.67
C ASP A 806 -36.43 -2.31 51.60
N PHE A 807 -37.23 -1.99 50.57
CA PHE A 807 -36.91 -0.95 49.59
C PHE A 807 -36.81 0.43 50.25
N HIS A 808 -37.72 0.77 51.16
CA HIS A 808 -37.64 2.02 51.91
C HIS A 808 -36.37 2.09 52.75
N LYS A 809 -36.02 1.03 53.50
CA LYS A 809 -34.79 0.97 54.31
C LYS A 809 -33.49 1.06 53.50
N LEU A 810 -33.52 0.73 52.22
CA LEU A 810 -32.35 0.79 51.33
C LEU A 810 -32.13 2.17 50.70
N TYR A 811 -33.19 2.98 50.58
CA TYR A 811 -33.17 4.23 49.81
C TYR A 811 -33.61 5.48 50.60
N SER A 812 -34.05 5.33 51.85
CA SER A 812 -34.15 6.42 52.84
C SER A 812 -33.10 6.23 53.93
#